data_AF-A0A7C4VTM0-F1
#
_entry.id   AF-A0A7C4VTM0-F1
#
_cell.length_a   1.000
_cell.length_b   1.000
_cell.length_c   1.000
_cell.angle_alpha   90.00
_cell.angle_beta   90.00
_cell.angle_gamma   90.00
#
_symmetry.space_group_name_H-M   'P 1'
#
loop_
_entity.id
_entity.type
_entity.pdbx_description
1 polymer ?
#
loop_
_entity_poly.entity_id
_entity_poly.type
_entity_poly.pdbx_seq_one_letter_code
_entity_poly.pdbx_strand_id
1 'polypeptide(L)'
;MLEREWKFLVRRDELRRLQESVEKPIRKTVGIVQWYFPAEDKSTEKRLRLEIMKQQTGMLTRWILTEKVNTDDSSVRFETERFVEPSEELLNEIKSAKVVVKQRYFLCEDPEVVIDEFLSFGDIKYEFNSENILLLEVEEKSQNIGNPEDVKELLMKFGISNVEPLWGQHAEMFKNKNLAVTTSLDPFEIIEYVRNRLLGAVFVVMAVGTSVLGLLNPKNTEGKNDGKNNTNNNPVEFLKNYAECFARSLQTAENNECHHKLAAELDLIKLLSNKGFRISRIYAMTNRPFLDEDSEINKKHLESLKQVLEDPKFAGDKKLTSILEEPNAPIQYLILKFILTLAGFEVMNMPLDYNVRTLQGASKVFKEVWRHMDKISAIAEEYGAEIIIEAASGPRLTAMALQLWALFNQKDSYIKYEGARETTRIPAVGIDWDLNYVDELASLLSAVLDKSDEVTESEFLRLPNEVARLFNRVSYVDTNNGGKKVYGGFYSFYNLSSIRKKYLDKKEMPFGYGESFINVIPQDTLSRRYLRTYLENGIIRKWSYLWIGDLIPETVEHSQRHSKRLMEFTKNLLNVMGEDFFLAPFSRGELEKEFVPGVSYRDLLYFILIVALNVHDLGHVYPKFVTPSGLIFHLDGLPSAIRDLHSELTVKLIEDRNYDILGFETAFRDNVPSLVYIFNGREKASLVEEAIKVVCRYHRGYALVDEPIKSESEFIRIFELDTRSAVDIVNEKFAGDETLQKIILFLIRWLKFIDGTDVQADRVVTESYHKNRILRTRNESLHLIERIEFCENASVNDELIMDARRIILNEVKSRLEAYDPRTKLNNDELVSELDRLSSEIESKVYGFIETVKSSKTNGYVDIPYIVQVIDTIAFKIKQFGHFEKHKAVAAVFPTFFEFDNSKAKATLHVVIIGNKLVGDGEWKFSRNQTLLKVKQSIEDEFDKAKIGDEYRAKGFFDLELNIKIW
;
A
#
# COMPACT_ATOMS: atom_id res chain seq x y z
N MET A 1 -3.44 35.50 4.12
CA MET A 1 -2.88 35.41 5.48
C MET A 1 -1.81 36.48 5.61
N LEU A 2 -1.57 37.07 6.79
CA LEU A 2 -0.44 38.00 7.04
C LEU A 2 0.71 37.15 7.60
N GLU A 3 1.83 37.04 6.88
CA GLU A 3 2.95 36.14 7.23
C GLU A 3 4.21 36.94 7.58
N ARG A 4 4.88 36.57 8.68
CA ARG A 4 6.20 37.09 9.05
C ARG A 4 7.18 35.93 9.10
N GLU A 5 8.24 36.02 8.29
CA GLU A 5 9.26 34.97 8.13
C GLU A 5 10.66 35.44 8.57
N TRP A 6 11.43 34.53 9.17
CA TRP A 6 12.84 34.69 9.52
C TRP A 6 13.67 33.63 8.77
N LYS A 7 14.82 34.01 8.20
CA LYS A 7 15.66 33.10 7.39
C LYS A 7 17.09 33.01 7.90
N PHE A 8 17.62 31.80 7.89
CA PHE A 8 18.97 31.50 8.35
C PHE A 8 19.67 30.51 7.41
N LEU A 9 21.00 30.59 7.33
CA LEU A 9 21.82 29.56 6.71
C LEU A 9 22.29 28.57 7.77
N VAL A 10 22.23 27.28 7.43
CA VAL A 10 22.60 26.18 8.31
C VAL A 10 23.53 25.22 7.57
N ARG A 11 24.52 24.67 8.26
CA ARG A 11 25.42 23.67 7.67
C ARG A 11 24.74 22.30 7.60
N ARG A 12 25.04 21.54 6.54
CA ARG A 12 24.46 20.21 6.32
C ARG A 12 24.72 19.20 7.44
N ASP A 13 25.82 19.33 8.18
CA ASP A 13 26.12 18.48 9.33
C ASP A 13 25.13 18.66 10.50
N GLU A 14 24.45 19.81 10.60
CA GLU A 14 23.36 19.99 11.56
C GLU A 14 22.15 19.12 11.16
N LEU A 15 21.77 19.12 9.88
CA LEU A 15 20.67 18.27 9.38
C LEU A 15 20.98 16.77 9.57
N ARG A 16 22.22 16.33 9.32
CA ARG A 16 22.63 14.93 9.58
C ARG A 16 22.45 14.57 11.05
N ARG A 17 22.88 15.44 11.97
CA ARG A 17 22.68 15.26 13.41
C ARG A 17 21.20 15.16 13.79
N LEU A 18 20.33 15.96 13.17
CA LEU A 18 18.88 15.88 13.39
C LEU A 18 18.29 14.56 12.87
N GLN A 19 18.76 14.07 11.71
CA GLN A 19 18.31 12.81 11.11
C GLN A 19 18.76 11.58 11.92
N GLU A 20 19.93 11.63 12.53
CA GLU A 20 20.52 10.57 13.35
C GLU A 20 20.11 10.64 14.83
N SER A 21 19.45 11.73 15.24
CA SER A 21 19.04 11.94 16.64
C SER A 21 18.00 10.91 17.09
N VAL A 22 18.20 10.38 18.31
CA VAL A 22 17.26 9.48 18.99
C VAL A 22 15.91 10.16 19.23
N GLU A 23 15.90 11.48 19.44
CA GLU A 23 14.70 12.27 19.70
C GLU A 23 13.86 12.52 18.44
N LYS A 24 14.39 12.18 17.25
CA LYS A 24 13.73 12.34 15.93
C LYS A 24 12.98 13.67 15.78
N PRO A 25 13.68 14.81 15.88
CA PRO A 25 13.05 16.14 15.83
C PRO A 25 12.37 16.45 14.48
N ILE A 26 12.75 15.74 13.40
CA ILE A 26 12.11 15.85 12.09
C ILE A 26 10.80 15.08 12.10
N ARG A 27 9.68 15.81 12.04
CA ARG A 27 8.33 15.24 12.08
C ARG A 27 7.85 14.80 10.70
N LYS A 28 8.23 15.55 9.66
CA LYS A 28 7.73 15.36 8.29
C LYS A 28 8.79 15.78 7.28
N THR A 29 8.85 15.05 6.18
CA THR A 29 9.75 15.33 5.05
C THR A 29 8.93 15.41 3.77
N VAL A 30 9.12 16.48 3.01
CA VAL A 30 8.36 16.77 1.78
C VAL A 30 9.34 17.08 0.66
N GLY A 31 9.20 16.39 -0.48
CA GLY A 31 9.89 16.76 -1.71
C GLY A 31 9.06 17.80 -2.44
N ILE A 32 9.71 18.88 -2.87
CA ILE A 32 9.07 20.03 -3.50
C ILE A 32 9.69 20.26 -4.87
N VAL A 33 8.87 20.24 -5.90
CA VAL A 33 9.21 20.74 -7.24
C VAL A 33 8.31 21.93 -7.53
N GLN A 34 8.90 23.09 -7.81
CA GLN A 34 8.14 24.33 -7.93
C GLN A 34 8.51 25.07 -9.21
N TRP A 35 7.53 25.24 -10.10
CA TRP A 35 7.64 25.94 -11.37
C TRP A 35 7.04 27.35 -11.26
N TYR A 36 7.74 28.33 -11.82
CA TYR A 36 7.32 29.73 -11.87
C TYR A 36 6.88 30.11 -13.27
N PHE A 37 5.65 30.57 -13.40
CA PHE A 37 5.13 31.05 -14.68
C PHE A 37 5.57 32.50 -14.91
N PRO A 38 5.76 32.91 -16.18
CA PRO A 38 5.93 34.31 -16.52
C PRO A 38 4.70 35.09 -16.07
N ALA A 39 4.89 36.11 -15.22
CA ALA A 39 3.81 36.99 -14.80
C ALA A 39 3.65 38.15 -15.79
N GLU A 40 2.41 38.51 -16.11
CA GLU A 40 2.10 39.70 -16.93
C GLU A 40 2.39 41.01 -16.17
N ASP A 41 2.32 40.99 -14.83
CA ASP A 41 2.66 42.09 -13.93
C ASP A 41 3.80 41.68 -12.97
N LYS A 42 4.73 42.60 -12.69
CA LYS A 42 5.81 42.40 -11.70
C LYS A 42 5.29 42.27 -10.27
N SER A 43 4.08 42.75 -10.00
CA SER A 43 3.44 42.70 -8.68
C SER A 43 2.84 41.32 -8.33
N THR A 44 2.68 40.44 -9.32
CA THR A 44 2.06 39.13 -9.18
C THR A 44 3.07 38.00 -9.38
N GLU A 45 2.93 36.94 -8.60
CA GLU A 45 3.72 35.73 -8.70
C GLU A 45 2.78 34.54 -8.81
N LYS A 46 2.82 33.84 -9.95
CA LYS A 46 2.07 32.61 -10.18
C LYS A 46 3.04 31.44 -10.24
N ARG A 47 2.77 30.41 -9.45
CA ARG A 47 3.61 29.21 -9.38
C ARG A 47 2.78 27.94 -9.26
N LEU A 48 3.28 26.85 -9.82
CA LEU A 48 2.78 25.50 -9.59
C LEU A 48 3.80 24.74 -8.74
N ARG A 49 3.38 24.20 -7.60
CA ARG A 49 4.20 23.42 -6.68
C ARG A 49 3.68 21.99 -6.63
N LEU A 50 4.52 21.01 -6.95
CA LEU A 50 4.28 19.61 -6.63
C LEU A 50 4.94 19.29 -5.29
N GLU A 51 4.14 18.87 -4.33
CA GLU A 51 4.59 18.26 -3.09
C GLU A 51 4.49 16.74 -3.17
N ILE A 52 5.54 16.05 -2.77
CA ILE A 52 5.61 14.58 -2.72
C ILE A 52 5.98 14.18 -1.30
N MET A 53 5.22 13.26 -0.70
CA MET A 53 5.42 12.82 0.68
C MET A 53 5.36 11.30 0.76
N LYS A 54 6.36 10.69 1.41
CA LYS A 54 6.33 9.26 1.77
C LYS A 54 5.41 9.09 2.97
N GLN A 55 4.36 8.30 2.81
CA GLN A 55 3.47 7.84 3.87
C GLN A 55 3.70 6.34 4.11
N GLN A 56 3.19 5.83 5.24
CA GLN A 56 3.26 4.38 5.51
C GLN A 56 2.46 3.55 4.49
N THR A 57 1.44 4.15 3.89
CA THR A 57 0.53 3.54 2.90
C THR A 57 0.99 3.75 1.44
N GLY A 58 2.03 4.55 1.18
CA GLY A 58 2.50 4.84 -0.18
C GLY A 58 3.11 6.23 -0.34
N MET A 59 2.95 6.81 -1.53
CA MET A 59 3.38 8.18 -1.82
C MET A 59 2.15 9.06 -2.04
N LEU A 60 2.07 10.17 -1.29
CA LEU A 60 1.10 11.23 -1.49
C LEU A 60 1.70 12.29 -2.43
N THR A 61 0.96 12.71 -3.44
CA THR A 61 1.34 13.79 -4.36
C THR A 61 0.28 14.88 -4.39
N ARG A 62 0.68 16.13 -4.22
CA ARG A 62 -0.22 17.30 -4.28
C ARG A 62 0.31 18.33 -5.27
N TRP A 63 -0.50 18.67 -6.25
CA TRP A 63 -0.22 19.78 -7.17
C TRP A 63 -0.93 21.01 -6.65
N ILE A 64 -0.18 22.07 -6.35
CA ILE A 64 -0.65 23.26 -5.65
C ILE A 64 -0.37 24.46 -6.55
N LEU A 65 -1.43 25.10 -7.02
CA LEU A 65 -1.33 26.38 -7.72
C LEU A 65 -1.36 27.48 -6.66
N THR A 66 -0.32 28.30 -6.64
CA THR A 66 -0.25 29.49 -5.78
C THR A 66 -0.24 30.73 -6.64
N GLU A 67 -1.06 31.71 -6.27
CA GLU A 67 -0.98 33.09 -6.75
C GLU A 67 -0.69 34.01 -5.56
N LYS A 68 0.40 34.76 -5.63
CA LYS A 68 0.77 35.78 -4.66
C LYS A 68 0.67 37.17 -5.28
N VAL A 69 0.03 38.10 -4.60
CA VAL A 69 -0.09 39.51 -4.98
C VAL A 69 0.56 40.36 -3.88
N ASN A 70 1.53 41.19 -4.25
CA ASN A 70 2.17 42.11 -3.30
C ASN A 70 1.16 43.17 -2.83
N THR A 71 1.25 43.56 -1.56
CA THR A 71 0.51 44.72 -1.02
C THR A 71 1.39 45.96 -1.00
N ASP A 72 0.85 47.09 -0.56
CA ASP A 72 1.60 48.35 -0.37
C ASP A 72 2.72 48.22 0.68
N ASP A 73 2.64 47.22 1.57
CA ASP A 73 3.72 46.82 2.48
C ASP A 73 4.53 45.67 1.85
N SER A 74 5.81 45.90 1.61
CA SER A 74 6.74 44.90 1.03
C SER A 74 6.89 43.61 1.85
N SER A 75 6.51 43.64 3.13
CA SER A 75 6.53 42.49 4.03
C SER A 75 5.22 41.71 4.07
N VAL A 76 4.16 42.20 3.42
CA VAL A 76 2.82 41.59 3.43
C VAL A 76 2.37 41.25 2.00
N ARG A 77 1.90 40.02 1.81
CA ARG A 77 1.42 39.51 0.51
C ARG A 77 0.07 38.82 0.67
N PHE A 78 -0.83 39.00 -0.29
CA PHE A 78 -2.01 38.15 -0.42
C PHE A 78 -1.61 36.87 -1.15
N GLU A 79 -1.80 35.73 -0.51
CA GLU A 79 -1.56 34.41 -1.09
C GLU A 79 -2.86 33.62 -1.16
N THR A 80 -3.10 33.04 -2.33
CA THR A 80 -4.15 32.04 -2.54
C THR A 80 -3.52 30.75 -3.02
N GLU A 81 -3.77 29.66 -2.30
CA GLU A 81 -3.34 28.31 -2.67
C GLU A 81 -4.55 27.43 -3.01
N ARG A 82 -4.43 26.66 -4.10
CA ARG A 82 -5.43 25.68 -4.52
C ARG A 82 -4.76 24.38 -4.95
N PHE A 83 -5.28 23.24 -4.52
CA PHE A 83 -4.87 21.96 -5.07
C PHE A 83 -5.55 21.77 -6.42
N VAL A 84 -4.78 21.47 -7.47
CA VAL A 84 -5.28 21.37 -8.85
C VAL A 84 -4.92 20.02 -9.49
N GLU A 85 -5.80 19.48 -10.33
CA GLU A 85 -5.48 18.30 -11.14
C GLU A 85 -4.60 18.75 -12.32
N PRO A 86 -3.43 18.14 -12.58
CA PRO A 86 -2.56 18.56 -13.66
C PRO A 86 -3.15 18.21 -15.03
N SER A 87 -3.53 19.22 -15.83
CA SER A 87 -3.98 19.02 -17.21
C SER A 87 -2.81 18.89 -18.19
N GLU A 88 -3.07 18.36 -19.40
CA GLU A 88 -2.03 18.29 -20.44
C GLU A 88 -1.51 19.67 -20.84
N GLU A 89 -2.37 20.68 -20.87
CA GLU A 89 -1.97 22.07 -21.13
C GLU A 89 -1.00 22.57 -20.06
N LEU A 90 -1.35 22.38 -18.78
CA LEU A 90 -0.52 22.79 -17.64
C LEU A 90 0.84 22.09 -17.66
N LEU A 91 0.86 20.78 -17.96
CA LEU A 91 2.10 19.99 -18.07
C LEU A 91 3.00 20.45 -19.22
N ASN A 92 2.43 20.99 -20.30
CA ASN A 92 3.21 21.56 -21.39
C ASN A 92 3.76 22.95 -21.04
N GLU A 93 3.03 23.77 -20.29
CA GLU A 93 3.50 25.08 -19.85
C GLU A 93 4.73 24.98 -18.94
N ILE A 94 4.73 24.03 -17.98
CA ILE A 94 5.84 23.89 -17.02
C ILE A 94 7.18 23.48 -17.64
N LYS A 95 7.20 22.89 -18.85
CA LYS A 95 8.44 22.55 -19.57
C LYS A 95 9.30 23.76 -19.90
N SER A 96 8.69 24.94 -19.99
CA SER A 96 9.38 26.21 -20.29
C SER A 96 9.59 27.10 -19.06
N ALA A 97 9.04 26.71 -17.91
CA ALA A 97 9.06 27.48 -16.68
C ALA A 97 10.40 27.33 -15.93
N LYS A 98 10.77 28.35 -15.16
CA LYS A 98 11.89 28.23 -14.21
C LYS A 98 11.48 27.34 -13.04
N VAL A 99 12.38 26.47 -12.59
CA VAL A 99 12.10 25.47 -11.54
C VAL A 99 13.01 25.64 -10.33
N VAL A 100 12.46 25.34 -9.15
CA VAL A 100 13.21 25.07 -7.91
C VAL A 100 12.87 23.66 -7.44
N VAL A 101 13.90 22.91 -7.07
CA VAL A 101 13.77 21.55 -6.57
C VAL A 101 14.42 21.46 -5.20
N LYS A 102 13.67 21.04 -4.19
CA LYS A 102 14.17 20.94 -2.81
C LYS A 102 13.50 19.82 -2.02
N GLN A 103 14.14 19.42 -0.94
CA GLN A 103 13.59 18.55 0.09
C GLN A 103 13.45 19.36 1.39
N ARG A 104 12.23 19.48 1.89
CA ARG A 104 11.87 20.26 3.08
C ARG A 104 11.68 19.34 4.28
N TYR A 105 12.32 19.69 5.39
CA TYR A 105 12.24 18.99 6.66
C TYR A 105 11.50 19.86 7.68
N PHE A 106 10.38 19.37 8.22
CA PHE A 106 9.57 20.07 9.20
C PHE A 106 9.97 19.65 10.61
N LEU A 107 10.34 20.63 11.44
CA LEU A 107 10.65 20.46 12.87
C LEU A 107 9.45 20.85 13.75
N CYS A 108 8.75 21.91 13.34
CA CYS A 108 7.58 22.44 14.02
C CYS A 108 6.61 23.04 12.98
N GLU A 109 5.32 23.05 13.26
CA GLU A 109 4.32 23.68 12.37
C GLU A 109 3.77 25.01 12.93
N ASP A 110 3.98 25.30 14.23
CA ASP A 110 3.59 26.59 14.81
C ASP A 110 4.49 26.96 16.01
N PRO A 111 5.39 27.95 15.87
CA PRO A 111 5.75 28.58 14.59
C PRO A 111 6.27 27.51 13.62
N GLU A 112 6.05 27.70 12.32
CA GLU A 112 6.53 26.74 11.33
C GLU A 112 8.05 26.86 11.23
N VAL A 113 8.76 25.78 11.56
CA VAL A 113 10.22 25.71 11.51
C VAL A 113 10.60 24.64 10.50
N VAL A 114 11.23 25.06 9.42
CA VAL A 114 11.59 24.19 8.30
C VAL A 114 13.04 24.34 7.89
N ILE A 115 13.64 23.25 7.42
CA ILE A 115 14.96 23.23 6.78
C ILE A 115 14.79 22.77 5.34
N ASP A 116 15.26 23.57 4.40
CA ASP A 116 15.25 23.30 2.97
C ASP A 116 16.64 22.85 2.49
N GLU A 117 16.69 21.62 1.97
CA GLU A 117 17.81 21.07 1.21
C GLU A 117 17.52 21.25 -0.29
N PHE A 118 18.19 22.22 -0.93
CA PHE A 118 18.08 22.44 -2.37
C PHE A 118 18.82 21.33 -3.14
N LEU A 119 18.14 20.72 -4.10
CA LEU A 119 18.61 19.55 -4.82
C LEU A 119 19.20 19.95 -6.17
N SER A 120 20.52 19.84 -6.31
CA SER A 120 21.27 20.12 -7.54
C SER A 120 21.56 18.82 -8.30
N PHE A 121 21.09 18.70 -9.55
CA PHE A 121 21.31 17.53 -10.41
C PHE A 121 21.10 17.91 -11.88
N GLY A 122 21.69 17.15 -12.81
CA GLY A 122 21.67 17.49 -14.24
C GLY A 122 22.17 18.92 -14.49
N ASP A 123 21.41 19.73 -15.22
CA ASP A 123 21.67 21.16 -15.46
C ASP A 123 21.04 22.09 -14.40
N ILE A 124 20.32 21.57 -13.40
CA ILE A 124 19.80 22.33 -12.25
C ILE A 124 20.94 22.57 -11.26
N LYS A 125 21.37 23.83 -11.15
CA LYS A 125 22.46 24.30 -10.28
C LYS A 125 22.08 25.65 -9.66
N TYR A 126 22.28 25.79 -8.35
CA TYR A 126 22.04 27.05 -7.65
C TYR A 126 23.34 27.85 -7.51
N GLU A 127 23.25 29.18 -7.47
CA GLU A 127 24.42 30.09 -7.40
C GLU A 127 25.16 30.03 -6.06
N PHE A 128 24.54 29.48 -5.01
CA PHE A 128 25.15 29.28 -3.70
C PHE A 128 25.58 27.82 -3.50
N ASN A 129 26.44 27.56 -2.50
CA ASN A 129 26.92 26.22 -2.17
C ASN A 129 25.82 25.36 -1.51
N SER A 130 24.81 24.96 -2.28
CA SER A 130 23.67 24.15 -1.84
C SER A 130 24.07 22.76 -1.36
N GLU A 131 25.29 22.31 -1.66
CA GLU A 131 25.82 21.02 -1.20
C GLU A 131 26.19 21.02 0.29
N ASN A 132 26.55 22.19 0.84
CA ASN A 132 26.99 22.34 2.23
C ASN A 132 26.11 23.27 3.05
N ILE A 133 25.36 24.15 2.39
CA ILE A 133 24.52 25.17 3.00
C ILE A 133 23.05 24.87 2.73
N LEU A 134 22.27 24.84 3.81
CA LEU A 134 20.82 24.66 3.83
C LEU A 134 20.16 25.99 4.25
N LEU A 135 18.90 26.17 3.85
CA LEU A 135 18.11 27.31 4.28
C LEU A 135 17.17 26.87 5.40
N LEU A 136 17.20 27.56 6.53
CA LEU A 136 16.25 27.39 7.62
C LEU A 136 15.28 28.57 7.61
N GLU A 137 13.99 28.28 7.59
CA GLU A 137 12.92 29.29 7.65
C GLU A 137 12.12 29.08 8.95
N VAL A 138 11.84 30.18 9.64
CA VAL A 138 10.90 30.22 10.78
C VAL A 138 9.77 31.18 10.43
N GLU A 139 8.56 30.67 10.30
CA GLU A 139 7.38 31.43 9.94
C GLU A 139 6.41 31.51 11.13
N GLU A 140 6.03 32.74 11.49
CA GLU A 140 5.06 33.00 12.53
C GLU A 140 3.65 32.66 12.02
N LYS A 141 2.95 31.74 12.71
CA LYS A 141 1.54 31.43 12.45
C LYS A 141 0.65 32.00 13.54
N SER A 142 0.29 31.19 14.54
CA SER A 142 -0.45 31.72 15.70
C SER A 142 0.48 32.23 16.80
N GLN A 143 1.69 31.66 16.88
CA GLN A 143 2.72 32.14 17.81
C GLN A 143 3.49 33.31 17.20
N ASN A 144 3.43 34.45 17.89
CA ASN A 144 4.15 35.67 17.49
C ASN A 144 5.54 35.66 18.15
N ILE A 145 6.59 35.75 17.33
CA ILE A 145 7.97 35.77 17.82
C ILE A 145 8.42 37.23 17.89
N GLY A 146 8.48 37.74 19.12
CA GLY A 146 8.69 39.18 19.37
C GLY A 146 10.07 39.67 18.91
N ASN A 147 11.10 38.83 18.96
CA ASN A 147 12.47 39.21 18.62
C ASN A 147 13.33 38.06 18.03
N PRO A 148 14.48 38.35 17.37
CA PRO A 148 15.36 37.33 16.80
C PRO A 148 16.07 36.40 17.81
N GLU A 149 16.23 36.79 19.08
CA GLU A 149 16.85 35.95 20.11
C GLU A 149 15.91 34.84 20.58
N ASP A 150 14.60 35.10 20.61
CA ASP A 150 13.57 34.10 20.88
C ASP A 150 13.60 32.98 19.81
N VAL A 151 13.89 33.34 18.55
CA VAL A 151 14.09 32.37 17.47
C VAL A 151 15.31 31.48 17.75
N LYS A 152 16.43 32.04 18.22
CA LYS A 152 17.61 31.23 18.56
C LYS A 152 17.36 30.28 19.71
N GLU A 153 16.64 30.72 20.75
CA GLU A 153 16.26 29.84 21.86
C GLU A 153 15.36 28.68 21.39
N LEU A 154 14.40 28.98 20.51
CA LEU A 154 13.57 27.96 19.86
C LEU A 154 14.41 26.95 19.06
N LEU A 155 15.37 27.43 18.25
CA LEU A 155 16.25 26.57 17.47
C LEU A 155 17.16 25.71 18.34
N MET A 156 17.63 26.22 19.48
CA MET A 156 18.39 25.42 20.45
C MET A 156 17.57 24.26 21.03
N LYS A 157 16.25 24.41 21.20
CA LYS A 157 15.37 23.30 21.64
C LYS A 157 15.33 22.16 20.64
N PHE A 158 15.57 22.43 19.36
CA PHE A 158 15.73 21.41 18.32
C PHE A 158 17.18 20.92 18.17
N GLY A 159 18.11 21.38 19.02
CA GLY A 159 19.53 21.04 18.95
C GLY A 159 20.32 21.83 17.90
N ILE A 160 19.75 22.90 17.33
CA ILE A 160 20.39 23.73 16.31
C ILE A 160 21.07 24.92 16.99
N SER A 161 22.39 24.97 16.91
CA SER A 161 23.20 26.00 17.58
C SER A 161 23.99 26.90 16.63
N ASN A 162 24.29 26.43 15.42
CA ASN A 162 25.09 27.15 14.43
C ASN A 162 24.23 27.61 13.25
N VAL A 163 23.65 28.81 13.38
CA VAL A 163 22.83 29.45 12.33
C VAL A 163 23.39 30.83 12.00
N GLU A 164 23.40 31.19 10.71
CA GLU A 164 23.76 32.53 10.24
C GLU A 164 22.49 33.24 9.73
N PRO A 165 22.05 34.35 10.35
CA PRO A 165 20.82 35.03 9.95
C PRO A 165 21.00 35.79 8.63
N LEU A 166 19.97 35.77 7.79
CA LEU A 166 19.92 36.48 6.51
C LEU A 166 19.14 37.79 6.65
N TRP A 167 19.74 38.92 6.23
CA TRP A 167 19.11 40.24 6.27
C TRP A 167 19.28 41.02 4.95
N GLY A 168 18.35 41.95 4.68
CA GLY A 168 18.47 42.91 3.59
C GLY A 168 18.62 42.25 2.19
N GLN A 169 19.56 42.76 1.38
CA GLN A 169 19.80 42.26 0.02
C GLN A 169 20.25 40.79 -0.03
N HIS A 170 20.92 40.28 1.02
CA HIS A 170 21.26 38.86 1.10
C HIS A 170 20.00 38.00 1.21
N ALA A 171 18.99 38.41 1.98
CA ALA A 171 17.73 37.67 2.08
C ALA A 171 16.94 37.63 0.75
N GLU A 172 17.01 38.69 -0.07
CA GLU A 172 16.39 38.74 -1.39
C GLU A 172 16.97 37.69 -2.35
N MET A 173 18.28 37.43 -2.31
CA MET A 173 18.94 36.41 -3.14
C MET A 173 18.37 35.01 -2.86
N PHE A 174 18.04 34.71 -1.60
CA PHE A 174 17.52 33.41 -1.17
C PHE A 174 16.00 33.26 -1.31
N LYS A 175 15.31 34.21 -1.95
CA LYS A 175 13.90 34.00 -2.33
C LYS A 175 13.81 32.94 -3.41
N ASN A 176 12.91 31.97 -3.23
CA ASN A 176 12.77 30.83 -4.15
C ASN A 176 12.60 31.27 -5.63
N LYS A 177 11.91 32.39 -5.93
CA LYS A 177 11.75 32.90 -7.31
C LYS A 177 13.09 33.31 -7.95
N ASN A 178 14.01 33.85 -7.14
CA ASN A 178 15.33 34.27 -7.58
C ASN A 178 16.29 33.09 -7.70
N LEU A 179 16.10 32.05 -6.89
CA LEU A 179 16.83 30.78 -6.99
C LEU A 179 16.34 29.88 -8.15
N ALA A 180 15.21 30.18 -8.76
CA ALA A 180 14.62 29.36 -9.82
C ALA A 180 15.47 29.38 -11.10
N VAL A 181 15.73 28.20 -11.65
CA VAL A 181 16.61 28.01 -12.80
C VAL A 181 15.85 27.48 -14.01
N THR A 182 16.34 27.81 -15.21
CA THR A 182 15.89 27.15 -16.44
C THR A 182 16.61 25.82 -16.59
N THR A 183 15.90 24.79 -17.02
CA THR A 183 16.43 23.45 -17.24
C THR A 183 15.90 22.87 -18.54
N SER A 184 16.69 21.98 -19.13
CA SER A 184 16.33 21.18 -20.29
C SER A 184 15.76 19.81 -19.90
N LEU A 185 15.79 19.45 -18.61
CA LEU A 185 15.27 18.19 -18.09
C LEU A 185 13.75 18.12 -18.25
N ASP A 186 13.27 16.92 -18.56
CA ASP A 186 11.84 16.68 -18.60
C ASP A 186 11.25 16.76 -17.17
N PRO A 187 10.07 17.39 -16.97
CA PRO A 187 9.44 17.48 -15.65
C PRO A 187 9.29 16.13 -14.93
N PHE A 188 9.05 15.04 -15.66
CA PHE A 188 8.95 13.71 -15.06
C PHE A 188 10.29 13.18 -14.53
N GLU A 189 11.41 13.52 -15.17
CA GLU A 189 12.75 13.18 -14.66
C GLU A 189 13.03 13.86 -13.32
N ILE A 190 12.62 15.13 -13.19
CA ILE A 190 12.72 15.90 -11.95
C ILE A 190 11.86 15.27 -10.85
N ILE A 191 10.62 14.91 -11.19
CA ILE A 191 9.67 14.27 -10.26
C ILE A 191 10.22 12.92 -9.78
N GLU A 192 10.71 12.08 -10.68
CA GLU A 192 11.30 10.78 -10.32
C GLU A 192 12.56 10.95 -9.47
N TYR A 193 13.41 11.94 -9.75
CA TYR A 193 14.56 12.26 -8.89
C TYR A 193 14.14 12.55 -7.46
N VAL A 194 13.12 13.40 -7.27
CA VAL A 194 12.59 13.75 -5.95
C VAL A 194 11.94 12.55 -5.27
N ARG A 195 11.17 11.73 -5.99
CA ARG A 195 10.60 10.47 -5.46
C ARG A 195 11.69 9.55 -4.93
N ASN A 196 12.76 9.37 -5.69
CA ASN A 196 13.90 8.52 -5.30
C ASN A 196 14.63 9.08 -4.07
N ARG A 197 14.76 10.41 -3.95
CA ARG A 197 15.32 11.07 -2.74
C ARG A 197 14.47 10.83 -1.50
N LEU A 198 13.15 10.79 -1.65
CA LEU A 198 12.19 10.59 -0.55
C LEU A 198 12.08 9.16 -0.07
N LEU A 199 12.51 8.16 -0.85
CA LEU A 199 12.54 6.77 -0.40
C LEU A 199 13.40 6.61 0.87
N GLY A 200 14.38 7.49 1.06
CA GLY A 200 15.30 7.46 2.20
C GLY A 200 16.54 6.63 1.88
N ALA A 201 17.07 5.94 2.88
CA ALA A 201 18.22 5.07 2.72
C ALA A 201 17.90 3.92 1.73
N VAL A 202 18.85 3.63 0.85
CA VAL A 202 18.74 2.57 -0.15
C VAL A 202 19.88 1.58 0.00
N PHE A 203 19.53 0.30 0.04
CA PHE A 203 20.45 -0.82 -0.08
C PHE A 203 20.50 -1.27 -1.54
N VAL A 204 21.67 -1.18 -2.16
CA VAL A 204 21.88 -1.71 -3.51
C VAL A 204 22.43 -3.13 -3.39
N VAL A 205 21.78 -4.10 -4.04
CA VAL A 205 22.32 -5.46 -4.15
C VAL A 205 22.78 -5.69 -5.58
N MET A 206 24.03 -6.10 -5.76
CA MET A 206 24.64 -6.23 -7.09
C MET A 206 25.46 -7.50 -7.25
N ALA A 207 25.51 -8.02 -8.47
CA ALA A 207 26.32 -9.19 -8.79
C ALA A 207 27.72 -8.75 -9.24
N VAL A 208 28.78 -9.22 -8.58
CA VAL A 208 30.14 -8.77 -8.91
C VAL A 208 30.71 -9.54 -10.09
N GLY A 209 31.09 -8.83 -11.15
CA GLY A 209 31.77 -9.36 -12.32
C GLY A 209 33.27 -9.11 -12.32
N THR A 210 33.88 -9.25 -13.50
CA THR A 210 35.32 -9.07 -13.70
C THR A 210 35.68 -7.73 -14.33
N SER A 211 34.70 -6.83 -14.54
CA SER A 211 34.92 -5.61 -15.33
C SER A 211 35.94 -4.66 -14.68
N VAL A 212 35.95 -4.60 -13.34
CA VAL A 212 36.93 -3.86 -12.54
C VAL A 212 38.37 -4.38 -12.67
N LEU A 213 38.58 -5.64 -13.07
CA LEU A 213 39.93 -6.17 -13.29
C LEU A 213 40.62 -5.53 -14.51
N GLY A 214 39.85 -4.98 -15.44
CA GLY A 214 40.37 -4.21 -16.57
C GLY A 214 41.20 -2.99 -16.13
N LEU A 215 40.91 -2.43 -14.94
CA LEU A 215 41.62 -1.28 -14.38
C LEU A 215 43.09 -1.60 -14.04
N LEU A 216 43.41 -2.87 -13.79
CA LEU A 216 44.78 -3.31 -13.50
C LEU A 216 45.57 -3.69 -14.77
N ASN A 217 44.96 -3.57 -15.96
CA ASN A 217 45.59 -3.81 -17.26
C ASN A 217 45.36 -2.62 -18.22
N PRO A 218 46.08 -1.48 -18.04
CA PRO A 218 45.82 -0.22 -18.74
C PRO A 218 45.93 -0.28 -20.29
N LYS A 219 46.60 -1.31 -20.83
CA LYS A 219 46.82 -1.47 -22.28
C LYS A 219 45.56 -1.77 -23.09
N ASN A 220 44.46 -2.18 -22.44
CA ASN A 220 43.21 -2.57 -23.08
C ASN A 220 42.06 -1.56 -22.93
N THR A 221 42.26 -0.47 -22.17
CA THR A 221 41.21 0.52 -21.84
C THR A 221 41.24 1.77 -22.72
N GLU A 222 42.24 1.96 -23.58
CA GLU A 222 42.27 3.04 -24.57
C GLU A 222 41.38 2.70 -25.77
N GLY A 223 40.20 3.29 -25.80
CA GLY A 223 39.45 3.44 -27.04
C GLY A 223 40.27 4.26 -28.04
N LYS A 224 40.31 3.81 -29.30
CA LYS A 224 40.83 4.57 -30.43
C LYS A 224 40.07 5.91 -30.51
N ASN A 225 40.64 6.99 -29.97
CA ASN A 225 40.49 8.39 -30.36
C ASN A 225 40.90 9.27 -29.18
N ASP A 226 42.19 9.62 -29.10
CA ASP A 226 42.62 11.02 -29.19
C ASP A 226 44.14 11.09 -29.00
N GLY A 227 44.81 11.66 -30.01
CA GLY A 227 46.26 11.71 -30.12
C GLY A 227 46.93 12.69 -29.15
N LYS A 228 46.94 12.36 -27.86
CA LYS A 228 47.86 12.98 -26.89
C LYS A 228 48.56 11.91 -26.04
N ASN A 229 49.87 11.82 -26.27
CA ASN A 229 50.81 10.91 -25.60
C ASN A 229 50.89 11.13 -24.07
N ASN A 230 51.08 9.98 -23.40
CA ASN A 230 51.72 9.74 -22.09
C ASN A 230 51.05 10.31 -20.82
N THR A 231 50.64 9.40 -19.91
CA THR A 231 51.40 9.10 -18.67
C THR A 231 50.86 7.85 -17.94
N ASN A 232 51.78 7.00 -17.46
CA ASN A 232 51.65 5.91 -16.47
C ASN A 232 51.05 4.55 -16.89
N ASN A 233 51.94 3.67 -17.38
CA ASN A 233 51.77 2.20 -17.44
C ASN A 233 51.76 1.50 -16.05
N ASN A 234 51.61 2.24 -14.94
CA ASN A 234 51.63 1.68 -13.58
C ASN A 234 50.19 1.40 -13.09
N PRO A 235 49.78 0.13 -12.92
CA PRO A 235 48.45 -0.23 -12.43
C PRO A 235 48.08 0.38 -11.07
N VAL A 236 49.06 0.56 -10.19
CA VAL A 236 48.88 1.15 -8.85
C VAL A 236 48.43 2.61 -8.96
N GLU A 237 49.15 3.40 -9.76
CA GLU A 237 48.87 4.82 -9.94
C GLU A 237 47.58 5.05 -10.72
N PHE A 238 47.30 4.19 -11.71
CA PHE A 238 46.03 4.22 -12.44
C PHE A 238 44.84 3.94 -11.51
N LEU A 239 44.90 2.89 -10.68
CA LEU A 239 43.82 2.55 -9.75
C LEU A 239 43.55 3.67 -8.73
N LYS A 240 44.60 4.32 -8.20
CA LYS A 240 44.47 5.50 -7.31
C LYS A 240 43.72 6.64 -7.99
N ASN A 241 44.22 7.07 -9.14
CA ASN A 241 43.63 8.19 -9.90
C ASN A 241 42.20 7.88 -10.33
N TYR A 242 41.93 6.64 -10.74
CA TYR A 242 40.60 6.19 -11.10
C TYR A 242 39.63 6.23 -9.90
N ALA A 243 40.04 5.72 -8.74
CA ALA A 243 39.21 5.71 -7.54
C ALA A 243 38.90 7.14 -7.05
N GLU A 244 39.91 8.01 -7.02
CA GLU A 244 39.72 9.43 -6.69
C GLU A 244 38.81 10.13 -7.71
N CYS A 245 39.00 9.87 -9.00
CA CYS A 245 38.18 10.46 -10.06
C CYS A 245 36.71 10.01 -9.94
N PHE A 246 36.48 8.72 -9.69
CA PHE A 246 35.13 8.20 -9.46
C PHE A 246 34.48 8.86 -8.24
N ALA A 247 35.18 8.91 -7.10
CA ALA A 247 34.70 9.55 -5.88
C ALA A 247 34.35 11.03 -6.09
N ARG A 248 35.22 11.80 -6.77
CA ARG A 248 34.94 13.20 -7.13
C ARG A 248 33.72 13.32 -8.06
N SER A 249 33.56 12.39 -9.00
CA SER A 249 32.45 12.41 -9.95
C SER A 249 31.07 12.15 -9.34
N LEU A 250 31.03 11.69 -8.08
CA LEU A 250 29.80 11.58 -7.28
C LEU A 250 29.57 12.82 -6.40
N GLN A 251 30.61 13.60 -6.14
CA GLN A 251 30.57 14.80 -5.30
C GLN A 251 30.28 16.06 -6.13
N THR A 252 30.85 16.18 -7.33
CA THR A 252 30.66 17.36 -8.17
C THR A 252 29.41 17.20 -9.03
N ALA A 253 28.50 18.18 -8.93
CA ALA A 253 27.34 18.25 -9.80
C ALA A 253 27.70 18.54 -11.28
N GLU A 254 28.96 18.90 -11.56
CA GLU A 254 29.52 18.94 -12.91
C GLU A 254 29.69 17.52 -13.46
N ASN A 255 29.30 17.31 -14.72
CA ASN A 255 29.81 16.22 -15.55
C ASN A 255 31.31 16.43 -15.81
N ASN A 256 32.14 16.50 -14.76
CA ASN A 256 33.54 16.14 -14.91
C ASN A 256 33.50 14.64 -15.22
N GLU A 257 33.45 14.36 -16.52
CA GLU A 257 33.59 13.03 -17.05
C GLU A 257 34.82 12.46 -16.37
N CYS A 258 34.64 11.36 -15.64
CA CYS A 258 35.76 10.45 -15.50
C CYS A 258 36.14 10.13 -16.95
N HIS A 259 37.22 10.71 -17.45
CA HIS A 259 37.66 10.52 -18.83
C HIS A 259 38.00 9.04 -19.11
N HIS A 260 37.96 8.19 -18.08
CA HIS A 260 38.03 6.75 -18.16
C HIS A 260 36.63 6.12 -18.23
N LYS A 261 36.45 5.14 -19.14
CA LYS A 261 35.25 4.30 -19.19
C LYS A 261 35.01 3.68 -17.81
N LEU A 262 33.81 3.87 -17.26
CA LEU A 262 33.43 3.29 -15.97
C LEU A 262 33.28 1.77 -16.09
N ALA A 263 33.74 1.05 -15.06
CA ALA A 263 33.42 -0.37 -14.88
C ALA A 263 31.90 -0.52 -14.74
N ALA A 264 31.33 -1.62 -15.24
CA ALA A 264 29.88 -1.80 -15.30
C ALA A 264 29.21 -1.64 -13.93
N GLU A 265 29.84 -2.20 -12.88
CA GLU A 265 29.41 -2.10 -11.49
C GLU A 265 29.35 -0.64 -11.02
N LEU A 266 30.41 0.14 -11.30
CA LEU A 266 30.56 1.52 -10.83
C LEU A 266 29.67 2.51 -11.60
N ASP A 267 29.53 2.28 -12.90
CA ASP A 267 28.69 3.07 -13.80
C ASP A 267 27.23 3.07 -13.35
N LEU A 268 26.71 1.90 -12.96
CA LEU A 268 25.34 1.83 -12.46
C LEU A 268 25.17 2.51 -11.10
N ILE A 269 26.11 2.35 -10.17
CA ILE A 269 26.06 3.06 -8.87
C ILE A 269 26.02 4.58 -9.10
N LYS A 270 26.81 5.08 -10.06
CA LYS A 270 26.75 6.48 -10.47
C LYS A 270 25.40 6.85 -11.06
N LEU A 271 24.83 6.06 -11.96
CA LEU A 271 23.53 6.33 -12.56
C LEU A 271 22.39 6.31 -11.53
N LEU A 272 22.40 5.38 -10.58
CA LEU A 272 21.43 5.33 -9.48
C LEU A 272 21.56 6.56 -8.59
N SER A 273 22.79 6.98 -8.26
CA SER A 273 23.04 8.22 -7.52
C SER A 273 22.51 9.44 -8.28
N ASN A 274 22.75 9.50 -9.60
CA ASN A 274 22.25 10.56 -10.48
C ASN A 274 20.71 10.57 -10.61
N LYS A 275 20.05 9.42 -10.43
CA LYS A 275 18.59 9.30 -10.35
C LYS A 275 18.02 9.71 -8.98
N GLY A 276 18.86 10.12 -8.02
CA GLY A 276 18.43 10.63 -6.73
C GLY A 276 18.39 9.61 -5.60
N PHE A 277 18.85 8.37 -5.79
CA PHE A 277 18.85 7.39 -4.70
C PHE A 277 19.92 7.73 -3.64
N ARG A 278 19.54 7.70 -2.35
CA ARG A 278 20.48 7.82 -1.21
C ARG A 278 21.05 6.44 -0.86
N ILE A 279 22.02 5.98 -1.65
CA ILE A 279 22.66 4.68 -1.43
C ILE A 279 23.43 4.72 -0.11
N SER A 280 22.96 3.96 0.88
CA SER A 280 23.61 3.86 2.19
C SER A 280 24.52 2.64 2.28
N ARG A 281 24.09 1.51 1.71
CA ARG A 281 24.84 0.24 1.72
C ARG A 281 24.82 -0.44 0.35
N ILE A 282 25.91 -1.10 0.02
CA ILE A 282 26.05 -1.91 -1.19
C ILE A 282 26.37 -3.35 -0.79
N TYR A 283 25.48 -4.28 -1.11
CA TYR A 283 25.67 -5.72 -0.92
C TYR A 283 26.17 -6.34 -2.21
N ALA A 284 27.43 -6.76 -2.19
CA ALA A 284 28.12 -7.34 -3.31
C ALA A 284 28.01 -8.87 -3.28
N MET A 285 27.21 -9.44 -4.20
CA MET A 285 27.09 -10.88 -4.38
C MET A 285 28.32 -11.40 -5.12
N THR A 286 29.20 -12.08 -4.41
CA THR A 286 30.48 -12.55 -4.97
C THR A 286 30.49 -14.06 -5.15
N ASN A 287 31.11 -14.55 -6.22
CA ASN A 287 31.17 -15.99 -6.54
C ASN A 287 32.62 -16.51 -6.42
N ARG A 288 32.80 -17.74 -5.90
CA ARG A 288 34.08 -18.44 -5.83
C ARG A 288 34.10 -19.76 -6.64
N PRO A 289 35.18 -20.08 -7.38
CA PRO A 289 36.22 -19.19 -7.89
C PRO A 289 35.81 -18.63 -9.26
N PHE A 290 35.83 -17.32 -9.42
CA PHE A 290 35.73 -16.73 -10.77
C PHE A 290 37.01 -16.97 -11.59
N LEU A 291 38.15 -17.06 -10.90
CA LEU A 291 39.51 -17.27 -11.42
C LEU A 291 40.26 -18.13 -10.39
N ASP A 292 41.17 -19.01 -10.83
CA ASP A 292 41.99 -19.84 -9.93
C ASP A 292 42.69 -18.96 -8.88
N GLU A 293 42.47 -19.26 -7.60
CA GLU A 293 43.11 -18.56 -6.46
C GLU A 293 44.64 -18.65 -6.55
N ASP A 294 45.16 -19.69 -7.21
CA ASP A 294 46.58 -19.92 -7.46
C ASP A 294 47.16 -19.24 -8.71
N SER A 295 46.35 -18.49 -9.47
CA SER A 295 46.88 -17.80 -10.65
C SER A 295 47.84 -16.67 -10.25
N GLU A 296 49.04 -16.68 -10.85
CA GLU A 296 50.07 -15.62 -10.76
C GLU A 296 49.48 -14.20 -10.95
N ILE A 297 48.46 -14.09 -11.81
CA ILE A 297 47.76 -12.83 -12.12
C ILE A 297 47.02 -12.29 -10.90
N ASN A 298 46.31 -13.14 -10.14
CA ASN A 298 45.57 -12.71 -8.95
C ASN A 298 46.52 -12.27 -7.83
N LYS A 299 47.65 -12.96 -7.66
CA LYS A 299 48.70 -12.56 -6.70
C LYS A 299 49.26 -11.19 -7.07
N LYS A 300 49.50 -10.92 -8.36
CA LYS A 300 49.96 -9.62 -8.85
C LYS A 300 48.91 -8.50 -8.66
N HIS A 301 47.64 -8.78 -8.89
CA HIS A 301 46.55 -7.82 -8.66
C HIS A 301 46.40 -7.49 -7.17
N LEU A 302 46.45 -8.50 -6.30
CA LEU A 302 46.43 -8.31 -4.85
C LEU A 302 47.62 -7.48 -4.37
N GLU A 303 48.81 -7.75 -4.89
CA GLU A 303 50.01 -6.97 -4.60
C GLU A 303 49.87 -5.51 -5.04
N SER A 304 49.28 -5.27 -6.22
CA SER A 304 49.00 -3.91 -6.69
C SER A 304 48.04 -3.17 -5.75
N LEU A 305 46.98 -3.85 -5.26
CA LEU A 305 46.05 -3.26 -4.30
C LEU A 305 46.71 -2.98 -2.95
N LYS A 306 47.57 -3.89 -2.45
CA LYS A 306 48.35 -3.66 -1.22
C LYS A 306 49.21 -2.39 -1.33
N GLN A 307 49.93 -2.25 -2.45
CA GLN A 307 50.74 -1.05 -2.72
C GLN A 307 49.90 0.23 -2.83
N VAL A 308 48.63 0.13 -3.26
CA VAL A 308 47.69 1.26 -3.20
C VAL A 308 47.36 1.61 -1.75
N LEU A 309 47.00 0.63 -0.94
CA LEU A 309 46.56 0.83 0.45
C LEU A 309 47.70 1.26 1.39
N GLU A 310 48.95 0.89 1.08
CA GLU A 310 50.16 1.32 1.80
C GLU A 310 50.60 2.75 1.48
N ASP A 311 50.02 3.39 0.46
CA ASP A 311 50.32 4.79 0.14
C ASP A 311 49.97 5.69 1.35
N PRO A 312 50.84 6.65 1.73
CA PRO A 312 50.59 7.56 2.84
C PRO A 312 49.23 8.27 2.80
N LYS A 313 48.66 8.47 1.61
CA LYS A 313 47.32 9.05 1.43
C LYS A 313 46.19 8.17 1.97
N PHE A 314 46.32 6.85 1.93
CA PHE A 314 45.26 5.90 2.30
C PHE A 314 45.58 5.11 3.57
N ALA A 315 46.87 4.91 3.90
CA ALA A 315 47.32 4.10 5.03
C ALA A 315 46.83 4.58 6.41
N GLY A 316 46.41 5.85 6.52
CA GLY A 316 45.83 6.43 7.74
C GLY A 316 44.33 6.16 7.93
N ASP A 317 43.60 5.70 6.91
CA ASP A 317 42.18 5.42 6.98
C ASP A 317 41.93 3.96 7.38
N LYS A 318 41.49 3.75 8.62
CA LYS A 318 41.20 2.42 9.17
C LYS A 318 40.21 1.62 8.31
N LYS A 319 39.23 2.28 7.66
CA LYS A 319 38.22 1.60 6.82
C LYS A 319 38.83 1.06 5.53
N LEU A 320 39.83 1.76 4.98
CA LEU A 320 40.53 1.33 3.77
C LEU A 320 41.57 0.25 4.09
N THR A 321 42.31 0.39 5.19
CA THR A 321 43.32 -0.61 5.57
C THR A 321 42.69 -1.95 5.98
N SER A 322 41.47 -1.94 6.54
CA SER A 322 40.75 -3.17 6.90
C SER A 322 40.15 -3.93 5.71
N ILE A 323 40.26 -3.41 4.47
CA ILE A 323 39.73 -4.10 3.27
C ILE A 323 40.41 -5.46 3.08
N LEU A 324 41.69 -5.57 3.41
CA LEU A 324 42.46 -6.82 3.29
C LEU A 324 42.17 -7.83 4.41
N GLU A 325 41.43 -7.44 5.44
CA GLU A 325 41.08 -8.29 6.59
C GLU A 325 39.87 -9.20 6.32
N GLU A 326 39.28 -9.18 5.12
CA GLU A 326 38.24 -10.13 4.70
C GLU A 326 38.87 -11.41 4.09
N PRO A 327 39.18 -12.45 4.89
CA PRO A 327 39.85 -13.64 4.38
C PRO A 327 39.01 -14.31 3.29
N ASN A 328 39.70 -14.68 2.20
CA ASN A 328 39.14 -15.38 1.04
C ASN A 328 38.19 -14.54 0.15
N ALA A 329 38.08 -13.22 0.34
CA ALA A 329 37.29 -12.38 -0.57
C ALA A 329 37.95 -12.30 -1.97
N PRO A 330 37.18 -12.38 -3.08
CA PRO A 330 37.77 -12.36 -4.42
C PRO A 330 38.34 -10.98 -4.77
N ILE A 331 39.45 -10.96 -5.50
CA ILE A 331 40.21 -9.72 -5.77
C ILE A 331 39.38 -8.63 -6.48
N GLN A 332 38.48 -8.99 -7.39
CA GLN A 332 37.57 -8.04 -8.03
C GLN A 332 36.67 -7.31 -7.02
N TYR A 333 36.20 -8.01 -5.97
CA TYR A 333 35.41 -7.40 -4.92
C TYR A 333 36.27 -6.46 -4.06
N LEU A 334 37.50 -6.85 -3.74
CA LEU A 334 38.39 -5.99 -2.94
C LEU A 334 38.70 -4.67 -3.67
N ILE A 335 38.92 -4.71 -4.98
CA ILE A 335 39.11 -3.51 -5.82
C ILE A 335 37.83 -2.67 -5.83
N LEU A 336 36.67 -3.29 -6.04
CA LEU A 336 35.38 -2.60 -6.04
C LEU A 336 35.10 -1.95 -4.67
N LYS A 337 35.35 -2.68 -3.58
CA LYS A 337 35.23 -2.21 -2.20
C LYS A 337 36.13 -1.01 -1.94
N PHE A 338 37.39 -1.05 -2.39
CA PHE A 338 38.30 0.09 -2.27
C PHE A 338 37.73 1.35 -2.94
N ILE A 339 37.31 1.25 -4.21
CA ILE A 339 36.79 2.40 -4.97
C ILE A 339 35.52 2.97 -4.32
N LEU A 340 34.58 2.10 -3.95
CA LEU A 340 33.30 2.50 -3.36
C LEU A 340 33.45 3.02 -1.92
N THR A 341 34.36 2.45 -1.12
CA THR A 341 34.64 2.94 0.25
C THR A 341 35.29 4.32 0.20
N LEU A 342 36.21 4.55 -0.75
CA LEU A 342 36.79 5.88 -0.98
C LEU A 342 35.73 6.90 -1.42
N ALA A 343 34.73 6.46 -2.18
CA ALA A 343 33.56 7.27 -2.54
C ALA A 343 32.57 7.49 -1.39
N GLY A 344 32.80 6.88 -0.21
CA GLY A 344 32.00 7.08 1.00
C GLY A 344 30.88 6.05 1.22
N PHE A 345 30.81 4.98 0.43
CA PHE A 345 29.79 3.94 0.60
C PHE A 345 30.21 2.86 1.60
N GLU A 346 29.25 2.30 2.32
CA GLU A 346 29.42 1.07 3.08
C GLU A 346 29.21 -0.14 2.16
N VAL A 347 30.22 -1.01 2.03
CA VAL A 347 30.19 -2.15 1.11
C VAL A 347 30.36 -3.45 1.87
N MET A 348 29.43 -4.38 1.67
CA MET A 348 29.33 -5.66 2.37
C MET A 348 29.45 -6.81 1.37
N ASN A 349 30.27 -7.81 1.71
CA ASN A 349 30.42 -9.01 0.91
C ASN A 349 29.31 -10.03 1.22
N MET A 350 28.69 -10.57 0.17
CA MET A 350 27.77 -11.69 0.24
C MET A 350 28.33 -12.85 -0.60
N PRO A 351 29.24 -13.67 -0.02
CA PRO A 351 29.86 -14.76 -0.75
C PRO A 351 28.83 -15.84 -1.07
N LEU A 352 28.80 -16.25 -2.33
CA LEU A 352 28.00 -17.34 -2.87
C LEU A 352 28.87 -18.58 -2.99
N ASP A 353 28.50 -19.63 -2.25
CA ASP A 353 29.24 -20.90 -2.22
C ASP A 353 28.78 -21.83 -3.35
N TYR A 354 29.20 -21.52 -4.59
CA TYR A 354 28.93 -22.37 -5.73
C TYR A 354 29.95 -22.22 -6.85
N ASN A 355 30.23 -23.30 -7.58
CA ASN A 355 31.08 -23.25 -8.76
C ASN A 355 30.24 -23.20 -10.05
N VAL A 356 30.26 -22.09 -10.78
CA VAL A 356 29.57 -21.95 -12.10
C VAL A 356 29.97 -23.02 -13.12
N ARG A 357 31.15 -23.64 -12.96
CA ARG A 357 31.70 -24.64 -13.89
C ARG A 357 31.20 -26.05 -13.59
N THR A 358 30.53 -26.28 -12.47
CA THR A 358 29.96 -27.60 -12.12
C THR A 358 28.45 -27.56 -12.10
N LEU A 359 27.81 -28.64 -12.54
CA LEU A 359 26.35 -28.76 -12.51
C LEU A 359 25.78 -28.64 -11.08
N GLN A 360 26.54 -29.13 -10.09
CA GLN A 360 26.22 -29.01 -8.66
C GLN A 360 26.30 -27.57 -8.15
N GLY A 361 27.24 -26.77 -8.65
CA GLY A 361 27.32 -25.35 -8.29
C GLY A 361 26.22 -24.55 -8.97
N ALA A 362 25.96 -24.81 -10.25
CA ALA A 362 24.87 -24.16 -10.98
C ALA A 362 23.48 -24.41 -10.33
N SER A 363 23.25 -25.57 -9.70
CA SER A 363 22.00 -25.86 -8.99
C SER A 363 21.85 -25.18 -7.62
N LYS A 364 22.93 -24.65 -7.04
CA LYS A 364 22.92 -23.98 -5.74
C LYS A 364 22.75 -22.46 -5.81
N VAL A 365 23.00 -21.84 -6.98
CA VAL A 365 22.97 -20.37 -7.16
C VAL A 365 21.68 -19.75 -6.66
N PHE A 366 20.54 -20.31 -7.10
CA PHE A 366 19.24 -19.77 -6.77
C PHE A 366 18.99 -19.79 -5.26
N LYS A 367 19.31 -20.91 -4.59
CA LYS A 367 19.15 -21.08 -3.15
C LYS A 367 20.04 -20.13 -2.36
N GLU A 368 21.31 -19.99 -2.75
CA GLU A 368 22.25 -19.10 -2.07
C GLU A 368 21.90 -17.63 -2.25
N VAL A 369 21.54 -17.20 -3.46
CA VAL A 369 21.09 -15.82 -3.72
C VAL A 369 19.84 -15.50 -2.90
N TRP A 370 18.82 -16.36 -2.94
CA TRP A 370 17.58 -16.15 -2.18
C TRP A 370 17.84 -16.10 -0.67
N ARG A 371 18.67 -17.01 -0.13
CA ARG A 371 19.04 -17.03 1.29
C ARG A 371 19.68 -15.72 1.75
N HIS A 372 20.58 -15.14 0.93
CA HIS A 372 21.19 -13.85 1.25
C HIS A 372 20.21 -12.70 1.07
N MET A 373 19.38 -12.72 0.02
CA MET A 373 18.37 -11.69 -0.21
C MET A 373 17.33 -11.63 0.91
N ASP A 374 16.86 -12.77 1.42
CA ASP A 374 15.91 -12.82 2.54
C ASP A 374 16.51 -12.19 3.81
N LYS A 375 17.81 -12.42 4.06
CA LYS A 375 18.54 -11.76 5.15
C LYS A 375 18.68 -10.26 4.94
N ILE A 376 19.04 -9.84 3.72
CA ILE A 376 19.15 -8.41 3.38
C ILE A 376 17.80 -7.73 3.53
N SER A 377 16.69 -8.39 3.15
CA SER A 377 15.33 -7.87 3.31
C SER A 377 14.98 -7.61 4.76
N ALA A 378 15.24 -8.56 5.65
CA ALA A 378 15.00 -8.38 7.08
C ALA A 378 15.81 -7.21 7.68
N ILE A 379 17.07 -7.06 7.26
CA ILE A 379 17.92 -5.93 7.70
C ILE A 379 17.38 -4.62 7.11
N ALA A 380 16.97 -4.60 5.84
CA ALA A 380 16.43 -3.41 5.20
C ALA A 380 15.15 -2.93 5.89
N GLU A 381 14.26 -3.85 6.27
CA GLU A 381 13.04 -3.54 7.04
C GLU A 381 13.36 -2.92 8.40
N GLU A 382 14.33 -3.47 9.15
CA GLU A 382 14.77 -2.91 10.44
C GLU A 382 15.36 -1.49 10.30
N TYR A 383 16.10 -1.24 9.23
CA TYR A 383 16.71 0.06 8.93
C TYR A 383 15.75 1.04 8.23
N GLY A 384 14.53 0.60 7.86
CA GLY A 384 13.61 1.37 7.03
C GLY A 384 14.17 1.72 5.65
N ALA A 385 15.07 0.89 5.13
CA ALA A 385 15.75 1.08 3.85
C ALA A 385 15.02 0.36 2.70
N GLU A 386 15.04 0.97 1.52
CA GLU A 386 14.54 0.30 0.31
C GLU A 386 15.64 -0.52 -0.36
N ILE A 387 15.27 -1.64 -0.98
CA ILE A 387 16.20 -2.50 -1.70
C ILE A 387 16.09 -2.21 -3.20
N ILE A 388 17.24 -1.95 -3.82
CA ILE A 388 17.36 -1.83 -5.27
C ILE A 388 18.27 -2.94 -5.78
N ILE A 389 17.80 -3.65 -6.79
CA ILE A 389 18.54 -4.74 -7.39
C ILE A 389 19.23 -4.30 -8.67
N GLU A 390 20.52 -4.56 -8.72
CA GLU A 390 21.36 -4.47 -9.90
C GLU A 390 21.52 -5.85 -10.55
N ALA A 391 21.37 -5.89 -11.87
CA ALA A 391 21.43 -7.15 -12.61
C ALA A 391 22.11 -7.03 -13.99
N ALA A 392 22.96 -6.02 -14.20
CA ALA A 392 23.71 -5.83 -15.43
C ALA A 392 25.10 -6.50 -15.37
N SER A 393 25.69 -6.59 -14.20
CA SER A 393 27.05 -7.08 -13.95
C SER A 393 27.09 -8.50 -13.36
N GLY A 394 28.28 -9.08 -13.29
CA GLY A 394 28.46 -10.42 -12.73
C GLY A 394 28.02 -11.59 -13.62
N PRO A 395 28.02 -12.83 -13.06
CA PRO A 395 27.50 -14.00 -13.74
C PRO A 395 26.03 -13.84 -14.06
N ARG A 396 25.65 -14.21 -15.29
CA ARG A 396 24.27 -14.19 -15.74
C ARG A 396 23.31 -14.92 -14.80
N LEU A 397 23.71 -16.09 -14.27
CA LEU A 397 22.86 -16.87 -13.36
C LEU A 397 22.58 -16.14 -12.03
N THR A 398 23.55 -15.39 -11.50
CA THR A 398 23.37 -14.59 -10.28
C THR A 398 22.44 -13.43 -10.53
N ALA A 399 22.68 -12.68 -11.60
CA ALA A 399 21.84 -11.54 -12.00
C ALA A 399 20.39 -11.98 -12.26
N MET A 400 20.18 -13.12 -12.94
CA MET A 400 18.85 -13.70 -13.15
C MET A 400 18.18 -14.10 -11.83
N ALA A 401 18.90 -14.73 -10.90
CA ALA A 401 18.35 -15.11 -9.61
C ALA A 401 17.95 -13.89 -8.76
N LEU A 402 18.73 -12.82 -8.82
CA LEU A 402 18.42 -11.54 -8.18
C LEU A 402 17.17 -10.88 -8.79
N GLN A 403 17.08 -10.80 -10.12
CA GLN A 403 15.88 -10.26 -10.79
C GLN A 403 14.63 -11.08 -10.47
N LEU A 404 14.73 -12.41 -10.47
CA LEU A 404 13.62 -13.28 -10.07
C LEU A 404 13.21 -13.01 -8.62
N TRP A 405 14.16 -12.91 -7.69
CA TRP A 405 13.84 -12.55 -6.31
C TRP A 405 13.12 -11.19 -6.25
N ALA A 406 13.54 -10.18 -7.03
CA ALA A 406 12.87 -8.88 -7.11
C ALA A 406 11.40 -9.02 -7.50
N LEU A 407 11.12 -9.72 -8.60
CA LEU A 407 9.76 -9.90 -9.12
C LEU A 407 8.86 -10.65 -8.14
N PHE A 408 9.38 -11.69 -7.47
CA PHE A 408 8.64 -12.48 -6.48
C PHE A 408 8.39 -11.75 -5.16
N ASN A 409 9.13 -10.68 -4.87
CA ASN A 409 8.99 -9.87 -3.66
C ASN A 409 8.56 -8.43 -3.97
N GLN A 410 8.05 -8.19 -5.18
CA GLN A 410 7.52 -6.89 -5.62
C GLN A 410 8.52 -5.73 -5.43
N LYS A 411 9.79 -5.97 -5.74
CA LYS A 411 10.85 -4.97 -5.74
C LYS A 411 11.29 -4.62 -7.16
N ASP A 412 11.61 -3.36 -7.39
CA ASP A 412 12.14 -2.89 -8.67
C ASP A 412 13.58 -3.39 -8.87
N SER A 413 13.92 -3.65 -10.13
CA SER A 413 15.31 -3.92 -10.53
C SER A 413 15.73 -3.01 -11.67
N TYR A 414 17.04 -2.78 -11.80
CA TYR A 414 17.61 -1.87 -12.78
C TYR A 414 18.67 -2.58 -13.61
N ILE A 415 18.62 -2.32 -14.92
CA ILE A 415 19.61 -2.82 -15.86
C ILE A 415 20.14 -1.66 -16.71
N LYS A 416 21.44 -1.71 -17.02
CA LYS A 416 22.07 -0.83 -18.01
C LYS A 416 22.53 -1.65 -19.19
N TYR A 417 22.12 -1.27 -20.40
CA TYR A 417 22.64 -1.85 -21.62
C TYR A 417 23.99 -1.22 -21.99
N GLU A 418 24.89 -1.99 -22.60
CA GLU A 418 26.16 -1.46 -23.07
C GLU A 418 25.93 -0.31 -24.07
N GLY A 419 26.60 0.83 -23.85
CA GLY A 419 26.45 2.04 -24.68
C GLY A 419 25.22 2.89 -24.37
N ALA A 420 24.26 2.41 -23.57
CA ALA A 420 23.15 3.22 -23.11
C ALA A 420 23.61 4.29 -22.11
N ARG A 421 22.99 5.48 -22.18
CA ARG A 421 23.26 6.58 -21.24
C ARG A 421 22.44 6.48 -19.95
N GLU A 422 21.40 5.65 -19.95
CA GLU A 422 20.44 5.53 -18.86
C GLU A 422 20.21 4.08 -18.44
N THR A 423 19.63 3.92 -17.26
CA THR A 423 19.18 2.62 -16.75
C THR A 423 17.71 2.39 -17.08
N THR A 424 17.40 1.17 -17.51
CA THR A 424 16.02 0.71 -17.65
C THR A 424 15.55 0.16 -16.31
N ARG A 425 14.46 0.73 -15.79
CA ARG A 425 13.75 0.20 -14.63
C ARG A 425 12.88 -0.96 -15.08
N ILE A 426 13.04 -2.11 -14.45
CA ILE A 426 12.11 -3.24 -14.55
C ILE A 426 11.18 -3.08 -13.35
N PRO A 427 9.94 -2.59 -13.56
CA PRO A 427 9.03 -2.35 -12.46
C PRO A 427 8.67 -3.68 -11.78
N ALA A 428 8.46 -3.61 -10.47
CA ALA A 428 7.86 -4.68 -9.70
C ALA A 428 6.49 -5.04 -10.31
N VAL A 429 6.44 -6.12 -11.07
CA VAL A 429 5.20 -6.81 -11.41
C VAL A 429 5.19 -8.05 -10.54
N GLY A 430 4.23 -8.12 -9.61
CA GLY A 430 4.12 -9.25 -8.70
C GLY A 430 3.91 -10.54 -9.51
N ILE A 431 4.96 -11.35 -9.60
CA ILE A 431 4.87 -12.72 -10.09
C ILE A 431 4.85 -13.65 -8.91
N ASP A 432 4.28 -14.82 -9.11
CA ASP A 432 4.20 -15.84 -8.10
C ASP A 432 4.48 -17.22 -8.70
N TRP A 433 4.67 -18.19 -7.82
CA TRP A 433 4.64 -19.58 -8.22
C TRP A 433 3.26 -19.90 -8.80
N ASP A 434 3.22 -20.73 -9.84
CA ASP A 434 1.95 -21.26 -10.32
C ASP A 434 1.35 -22.14 -9.22
N LEU A 435 0.45 -21.56 -8.43
CA LEU A 435 -0.16 -22.23 -7.29
C LEU A 435 -0.98 -23.45 -7.71
N ASN A 436 -1.54 -23.47 -8.93
CA ASN A 436 -2.27 -24.63 -9.44
C ASN A 436 -1.31 -25.79 -9.70
N TYR A 437 -0.21 -25.51 -10.39
CA TYR A 437 0.84 -26.51 -10.60
C TYR A 437 1.43 -27.02 -9.29
N VAL A 438 1.65 -26.14 -8.31
CA VAL A 438 2.14 -26.53 -6.98
C VAL A 438 1.09 -27.35 -6.21
N ASP A 439 -0.20 -27.02 -6.30
CA ASP A 439 -1.30 -27.77 -5.68
C ASP A 439 -1.38 -29.21 -6.21
N GLU A 440 -1.31 -29.39 -7.54
CA GLU A 440 -1.27 -30.71 -8.19
C GLU A 440 -0.11 -31.58 -7.68
N LEU A 441 1.03 -30.95 -7.39
CA LEU A 441 2.22 -31.63 -6.87
C LEU A 441 2.28 -31.67 -5.34
N ALA A 442 1.43 -30.96 -4.60
CA ALA A 442 1.63 -30.69 -3.17
C ALA A 442 1.71 -31.96 -2.32
N SER A 443 0.85 -32.94 -2.60
CA SER A 443 0.82 -34.24 -1.91
C SER A 443 2.10 -35.04 -2.18
N LEU A 444 2.62 -34.99 -3.42
CA LEU A 444 3.84 -35.69 -3.81
C LEU A 444 5.09 -34.97 -3.30
N LEU A 445 5.12 -33.64 -3.39
CA LEU A 445 6.16 -32.79 -2.82
C LEU A 445 6.27 -33.01 -1.31
N SER A 446 5.17 -33.12 -0.58
CA SER A 446 5.20 -33.36 0.87
C SER A 446 5.88 -34.70 1.22
N ALA A 447 5.63 -35.75 0.44
CA ALA A 447 6.27 -37.05 0.65
C ALA A 447 7.80 -37.06 0.37
N VAL A 448 8.29 -36.10 -0.42
CA VAL A 448 9.70 -35.97 -0.83
C VAL A 448 10.45 -34.94 0.03
N LEU A 449 9.80 -33.83 0.40
CA LEU A 449 10.40 -32.69 1.10
C LEU A 449 10.58 -32.88 2.60
N ASP A 450 9.84 -33.80 3.21
CA ASP A 450 10.01 -34.11 4.64
C ASP A 450 11.34 -34.85 4.93
N LYS A 451 12.17 -35.16 3.91
CA LYS A 451 13.39 -35.97 4.04
C LYS A 451 14.71 -35.23 3.78
N SER A 452 14.80 -34.41 2.73
CA SER A 452 15.84 -33.39 2.47
C SER A 452 15.66 -32.80 1.05
N ASP A 453 16.41 -31.75 0.69
CA ASP A 453 16.49 -31.23 -0.69
C ASP A 453 17.22 -32.17 -1.68
N GLU A 454 17.76 -33.28 -1.19
CA GLU A 454 18.46 -34.31 -1.94
C GLU A 454 17.66 -35.62 -1.93
N VAL A 455 17.63 -36.28 -3.08
CA VAL A 455 16.90 -37.54 -3.26
C VAL A 455 17.87 -38.62 -3.73
N THR A 456 17.81 -39.80 -3.11
CA THR A 456 18.63 -40.94 -3.51
C THR A 456 18.18 -41.49 -4.86
N GLU A 457 19.02 -42.24 -5.57
CA GLU A 457 18.66 -42.84 -6.86
C GLU A 457 17.45 -43.80 -6.74
N SER A 458 17.36 -44.58 -5.66
CA SER A 458 16.20 -45.45 -5.42
C SER A 458 14.91 -44.66 -5.15
N GLU A 459 15.00 -43.50 -4.52
CA GLU A 459 13.83 -42.65 -4.28
C GLU A 459 13.42 -41.95 -5.56
N PHE A 460 14.37 -41.42 -6.33
CA PHE A 460 14.14 -40.76 -7.62
C PHE A 460 13.40 -41.67 -8.60
N LEU A 461 13.81 -42.94 -8.71
CA LEU A 461 13.16 -43.93 -9.60
C LEU A 461 11.71 -44.28 -9.20
N ARG A 462 11.30 -43.95 -7.96
CA ARG A 462 9.92 -44.14 -7.47
C ARG A 462 9.08 -42.88 -7.59
N LEU A 463 9.69 -41.75 -7.93
CA LEU A 463 8.95 -40.49 -8.12
C LEU A 463 8.14 -40.55 -9.40
N PRO A 464 6.90 -40.03 -9.39
CA PRO A 464 6.19 -39.70 -10.61
C PRO A 464 7.02 -38.77 -11.49
N ASN A 465 6.86 -38.89 -12.82
CA ASN A 465 7.65 -38.13 -13.79
C ASN A 465 7.56 -36.61 -13.56
N GLU A 466 6.41 -36.13 -13.12
CA GLU A 466 6.10 -34.74 -12.85
C GLU A 466 7.00 -34.18 -11.74
N VAL A 467 7.28 -34.97 -10.70
CA VAL A 467 8.15 -34.59 -9.57
C VAL A 467 9.62 -34.89 -9.88
N ALA A 468 9.90 -36.02 -10.53
CA ALA A 468 11.26 -36.40 -10.93
C ALA A 468 11.92 -35.31 -11.80
N ARG A 469 11.15 -34.65 -12.67
CA ARG A 469 11.63 -33.53 -13.52
C ARG A 469 12.12 -32.30 -12.74
N LEU A 470 11.77 -32.17 -11.45
CA LEU A 470 12.25 -31.08 -10.60
C LEU A 470 13.68 -31.30 -10.07
N PHE A 471 14.23 -32.50 -10.26
CA PHE A 471 15.56 -32.88 -9.79
C PHE A 471 16.52 -33.12 -10.96
N ASN A 472 17.73 -32.61 -10.81
CA ASN A 472 18.82 -32.83 -11.74
C ASN A 472 19.82 -33.82 -11.13
N ARG A 473 20.27 -34.78 -11.94
CA ARG A 473 21.35 -35.69 -11.54
C ARG A 473 22.68 -34.93 -11.58
N VAL A 474 23.37 -34.86 -10.45
CA VAL A 474 24.70 -34.27 -10.42
C VAL A 474 25.72 -35.23 -11.03
N SER A 475 26.62 -34.70 -11.86
CA SER A 475 27.81 -35.43 -12.27
C SER A 475 29.02 -34.51 -12.21
N TYR A 476 30.15 -35.05 -11.78
CA TYR A 476 31.44 -34.37 -11.78
C TYR A 476 32.50 -35.30 -12.37
N VAL A 477 33.58 -34.71 -12.89
CA VAL A 477 34.73 -35.45 -13.40
C VAL A 477 35.72 -35.57 -12.25
N ASP A 478 35.97 -36.78 -11.79
CA ASP A 478 36.97 -37.03 -10.77
C ASP A 478 38.36 -37.06 -11.44
N THR A 479 39.11 -35.97 -11.26
CA THR A 479 40.46 -35.81 -11.80
C THR A 479 41.47 -36.72 -11.12
N ASN A 480 41.19 -37.19 -9.90
CA ASN A 480 42.05 -38.13 -9.17
C ASN A 480 41.80 -39.58 -9.58
N ASN A 481 40.73 -39.84 -10.34
CA ASN A 481 40.30 -41.18 -10.74
C ASN A 481 40.24 -41.32 -12.28
N GLY A 482 41.27 -40.80 -12.96
CA GLY A 482 41.47 -40.97 -14.40
C GLY A 482 40.45 -40.25 -15.28
N GLY A 483 39.82 -39.17 -14.79
CA GLY A 483 38.84 -38.40 -15.55
C GLY A 483 37.50 -39.11 -15.73
N LYS A 484 37.18 -40.11 -14.90
CA LYS A 484 35.87 -40.77 -14.93
C LYS A 484 34.78 -39.84 -14.41
N LYS A 485 33.63 -39.89 -15.07
CA LYS A 485 32.41 -39.19 -14.66
C LYS A 485 31.80 -39.92 -13.46
N VAL A 486 31.83 -39.28 -12.31
CA VAL A 486 31.19 -39.75 -11.08
C VAL A 486 29.81 -39.11 -10.99
N TYR A 487 28.79 -39.92 -10.71
CA TYR A 487 27.42 -39.46 -10.52
C TYR A 487 27.15 -39.28 -9.02
N GLY A 488 26.68 -38.09 -8.65
CA GLY A 488 26.17 -37.80 -7.31
C GLY A 488 24.67 -38.07 -7.17
N GLY A 489 24.09 -37.60 -6.07
CA GLY A 489 22.63 -37.63 -5.83
C GLY A 489 21.82 -36.73 -6.78
N PHE A 490 20.51 -36.72 -6.58
CA PHE A 490 19.57 -35.89 -7.33
C PHE A 490 19.20 -34.65 -6.51
N TYR A 491 19.32 -33.47 -7.11
CA TYR A 491 19.10 -32.20 -6.42
C TYR A 491 18.08 -31.34 -7.15
N SER A 492 17.19 -30.68 -6.41
CA SER A 492 16.34 -29.66 -6.99
C SER A 492 17.08 -28.34 -7.15
N PHE A 493 16.88 -27.70 -8.31
CA PHE A 493 17.34 -26.34 -8.57
C PHE A 493 16.62 -25.31 -7.69
N TYR A 494 15.34 -25.56 -7.38
CA TYR A 494 14.50 -24.66 -6.59
C TYR A 494 14.58 -25.00 -5.09
N ASN A 495 14.31 -24.01 -4.24
CA ASN A 495 14.08 -24.25 -2.81
C ASN A 495 12.63 -24.70 -2.62
N LEU A 496 12.38 -25.98 -2.83
CA LEU A 496 11.04 -26.56 -2.79
C LEU A 496 10.36 -26.39 -1.41
N SER A 497 11.14 -26.33 -0.31
CA SER A 497 10.61 -26.04 1.03
C SER A 497 10.05 -24.62 1.16
N SER A 498 10.75 -23.63 0.59
CA SER A 498 10.28 -22.24 0.54
C SER A 498 9.07 -22.09 -0.36
N ILE A 499 9.05 -22.77 -1.51
CA ILE A 499 7.89 -22.80 -2.42
C ILE A 499 6.67 -23.36 -1.68
N ARG A 500 6.83 -24.49 -0.99
CA ARG A 500 5.76 -25.10 -0.18
C ARG A 500 5.25 -24.14 0.88
N LYS A 501 6.14 -23.48 1.64
CA LYS A 501 5.74 -22.49 2.65
C LYS A 501 4.91 -21.36 2.02
N LYS A 502 5.42 -20.73 0.96
CA LYS A 502 4.69 -19.65 0.25
C LYS A 502 3.35 -20.13 -0.31
N TYR A 503 3.28 -21.35 -0.84
CA TYR A 503 2.04 -21.95 -1.32
C TYR A 503 1.04 -22.18 -0.19
N LEU A 504 1.47 -22.69 0.98
CA LEU A 504 0.60 -22.88 2.14
C LEU A 504 0.06 -21.52 2.63
N ASP A 505 0.93 -20.53 2.75
CA ASP A 505 0.55 -19.17 3.16
C ASP A 505 -0.48 -18.58 2.17
N LYS A 506 -0.29 -18.78 0.87
CA LYS A 506 -1.23 -18.32 -0.17
C LYS A 506 -2.48 -19.17 -0.31
N LYS A 507 -2.43 -20.44 0.07
CA LYS A 507 -3.63 -21.28 0.14
C LYS A 507 -4.57 -20.78 1.24
N GLU A 508 -4.02 -20.28 2.35
CA GLU A 508 -4.81 -19.66 3.40
C GLU A 508 -5.44 -18.33 2.95
N MET A 509 -4.68 -17.49 2.25
CA MET A 509 -5.13 -16.16 1.79
C MET A 509 -4.77 -15.87 0.32
N PRO A 510 -5.45 -16.50 -0.66
CA PRO A 510 -5.05 -16.47 -2.07
C PRO A 510 -5.17 -15.10 -2.73
N PHE A 511 -6.08 -14.26 -2.25
CA PHE A 511 -6.36 -12.95 -2.85
C PHE A 511 -5.63 -11.80 -2.14
N GLY A 512 -4.88 -12.08 -1.08
CA GLY A 512 -4.34 -11.07 -0.16
C GLY A 512 -5.43 -10.45 0.73
N TYR A 513 -5.02 -9.66 1.72
CA TYR A 513 -5.91 -9.18 2.80
C TYR A 513 -5.85 -7.66 3.05
N GLY A 514 -5.34 -6.89 2.09
CA GLY A 514 -5.23 -5.43 2.24
C GLY A 514 -4.07 -4.99 3.16
N GLU A 515 -3.00 -5.79 3.24
CA GLU A 515 -1.81 -5.60 4.08
C GLU A 515 -1.25 -4.17 4.06
N SER A 516 -1.24 -3.52 2.88
CA SER A 516 -0.75 -2.15 2.74
C SER A 516 -1.45 -1.13 3.65
N PHE A 517 -2.73 -1.31 3.97
CA PHE A 517 -3.45 -0.38 4.84
C PHE A 517 -3.07 -0.56 6.31
N ILE A 518 -2.78 -1.80 6.74
CA ILE A 518 -2.33 -2.12 8.10
C ILE A 518 -1.02 -1.38 8.45
N ASN A 519 -0.19 -1.09 7.45
CA ASN A 519 1.05 -0.32 7.62
C ASN A 519 0.82 1.10 8.16
N VAL A 520 -0.40 1.67 8.12
CA VAL A 520 -0.73 2.96 8.75
C VAL A 520 -0.40 3.00 10.26
N ILE A 521 -0.37 1.83 10.90
CA ILE A 521 0.15 1.61 12.25
C ILE A 521 1.65 1.22 12.13
N PRO A 522 2.60 2.09 12.51
CA PRO A 522 4.02 1.81 12.37
C PRO A 522 4.50 0.74 13.36
N GLN A 523 5.58 0.01 13.04
CA GLN A 523 6.15 -1.05 13.89
C GLN A 523 7.30 -0.59 14.81
N ASP A 524 7.37 0.72 15.08
CA ASP A 524 8.47 1.34 15.82
C ASP A 524 8.45 1.04 17.33
N THR A 525 7.29 0.66 17.89
CA THR A 525 7.14 0.23 19.28
C THR A 525 6.66 -1.21 19.40
N LEU A 526 6.85 -1.82 20.58
CA LEU A 526 6.37 -3.18 20.84
C LEU A 526 4.84 -3.27 20.82
N SER A 527 4.14 -2.30 21.43
CA SER A 527 2.68 -2.25 21.47
C SER A 527 2.05 -2.15 20.08
N ARG A 528 2.64 -1.36 19.17
CA ARG A 528 2.15 -1.26 17.79
C ARG A 528 2.44 -2.50 16.94
N ARG A 529 3.56 -3.19 17.19
CA ARG A 529 3.80 -4.52 16.62
C ARG A 529 2.73 -5.52 17.06
N TYR A 530 2.35 -5.52 18.33
CA TYR A 530 1.26 -6.36 18.83
C TYR A 530 -0.09 -6.06 18.18
N LEU A 531 -0.45 -4.79 17.99
CA LEU A 531 -1.67 -4.39 17.27
C LEU A 531 -1.67 -4.98 15.85
N ARG A 532 -0.58 -4.81 15.10
CA ARG A 532 -0.46 -5.35 13.74
C ARG A 532 -0.56 -6.86 13.68
N THR A 533 0.20 -7.56 14.53
CA THR A 533 0.16 -9.03 14.57
C THR A 533 -1.24 -9.53 14.92
N TYR A 534 -1.96 -8.86 15.82
CA TYR A 534 -3.36 -9.20 16.11
C TYR A 534 -4.26 -9.03 14.88
N LEU A 535 -4.17 -7.89 14.18
CA LEU A 535 -4.98 -7.61 12.99
C LEU A 535 -4.71 -8.64 11.88
N GLU A 536 -3.45 -8.91 11.57
CA GLU A 536 -3.02 -9.89 10.57
C GLU A 536 -3.58 -11.29 10.87
N ASN A 537 -3.49 -11.74 12.14
CA ASN A 537 -4.02 -13.05 12.53
C ASN A 537 -5.54 -13.09 12.58
N GLY A 538 -6.21 -12.02 13.02
CA GLY A 538 -7.66 -11.91 12.98
C GLY A 538 -8.20 -12.09 11.56
N ILE A 539 -7.60 -11.41 10.58
CA ILE A 539 -8.02 -11.51 9.18
C ILE A 539 -7.73 -12.91 8.62
N ILE A 540 -6.48 -13.39 8.73
CA ILE A 540 -6.02 -14.63 8.08
C ILE A 540 -6.66 -15.88 8.70
N ARG A 541 -6.89 -15.89 10.02
CA ARG A 541 -7.24 -17.12 10.75
C ARG A 541 -8.67 -17.17 11.25
N LYS A 542 -9.36 -16.03 11.36
CA LYS A 542 -10.69 -15.96 11.97
C LYS A 542 -11.72 -15.35 11.03
N TRP A 543 -11.62 -14.05 10.76
CA TRP A 543 -12.67 -13.29 10.07
C TRP A 543 -12.90 -13.78 8.64
N SER A 544 -11.83 -14.09 7.91
CA SER A 544 -11.95 -14.62 6.54
C SER A 544 -12.67 -15.98 6.45
N TYR A 545 -12.57 -16.82 7.49
CA TYR A 545 -13.20 -18.14 7.50
C TYR A 545 -14.62 -18.13 8.08
N LEU A 546 -15.01 -17.09 8.82
CA LEU A 546 -16.36 -16.98 9.36
C LEU A 546 -17.43 -16.92 8.26
N TRP A 547 -17.06 -16.50 7.04
CA TRP A 547 -17.92 -16.55 5.86
C TRP A 547 -18.34 -17.97 5.43
N ILE A 548 -17.73 -19.04 5.98
CA ILE A 548 -18.20 -20.41 5.78
C ILE A 548 -19.56 -20.55 6.49
N GLY A 549 -20.63 -20.65 5.69
CA GLY A 549 -22.00 -20.72 6.21
C GLY A 549 -22.80 -19.42 6.05
N ASP A 550 -22.36 -18.52 5.17
CA ASP A 550 -23.15 -17.36 4.73
C ASP A 550 -24.57 -17.77 4.32
N LEU A 551 -25.55 -17.11 4.95
CA LEU A 551 -26.98 -17.37 4.77
C LEU A 551 -27.58 -16.60 3.58
N ILE A 552 -26.80 -15.71 2.94
CA ILE A 552 -27.19 -14.97 1.73
C ILE A 552 -26.11 -15.00 0.63
N PRO A 553 -25.64 -16.21 0.23
CA PRO A 553 -24.52 -16.38 -0.69
C PRO A 553 -24.80 -15.81 -2.08
N GLU A 554 -26.06 -15.45 -2.38
CA GLU A 554 -26.43 -14.84 -3.63
C GLU A 554 -26.05 -13.38 -3.79
N THR A 555 -25.92 -12.63 -2.68
CA THR A 555 -25.75 -11.17 -2.75
C THR A 555 -24.32 -10.76 -3.03
N VAL A 556 -23.34 -11.53 -2.58
CA VAL A 556 -21.92 -11.23 -2.75
C VAL A 556 -21.16 -12.55 -2.58
N GLU A 557 -20.06 -12.74 -3.31
CA GLU A 557 -19.01 -13.62 -2.80
C GLU A 557 -18.35 -12.89 -1.62
N HIS A 558 -19.09 -12.76 -0.50
CA HIS A 558 -18.83 -11.97 0.72
C HIS A 558 -17.48 -12.25 1.41
N SER A 559 -16.79 -13.28 0.94
CA SER A 559 -15.45 -13.70 1.27
C SER A 559 -14.40 -12.58 1.38
N GLN A 560 -13.21 -12.97 1.85
CA GLN A 560 -11.87 -12.37 1.74
C GLN A 560 -11.68 -11.14 0.81
N ARG A 561 -12.31 -11.11 -0.36
CA ARG A 561 -12.20 -10.02 -1.34
C ARG A 561 -12.98 -8.76 -0.95
N HIS A 562 -14.13 -8.85 -0.29
CA HIS A 562 -14.92 -7.67 0.10
C HIS A 562 -14.13 -6.78 1.07
N SER A 563 -13.75 -7.32 2.23
CA SER A 563 -12.95 -6.56 3.22
C SER A 563 -11.63 -6.07 2.64
N LYS A 564 -10.97 -6.87 1.78
CA LYS A 564 -9.76 -6.44 1.06
C LYS A 564 -10.02 -5.17 0.22
N ARG A 565 -11.10 -5.10 -0.56
CA ARG A 565 -11.41 -3.93 -1.38
C ARG A 565 -11.65 -2.69 -0.54
N LEU A 566 -12.38 -2.83 0.57
CA LEU A 566 -12.59 -1.71 1.48
C LEU A 566 -11.26 -1.20 2.06
N MET A 567 -10.35 -2.10 2.43
CA MET A 567 -9.00 -1.76 2.89
C MET A 567 -8.18 -1.05 1.80
N GLU A 568 -8.25 -1.51 0.56
CA GLU A 568 -7.57 -0.89 -0.60
C GLU A 568 -8.14 0.50 -0.95
N PHE A 569 -9.46 0.64 -0.92
CA PHE A 569 -10.13 1.93 -1.11
C PHE A 569 -9.69 2.92 -0.03
N THR A 570 -9.69 2.51 1.24
CA THR A 570 -9.30 3.35 2.37
C THR A 570 -7.81 3.75 2.31
N LYS A 571 -6.92 2.83 1.93
CA LYS A 571 -5.52 3.13 1.66
C LYS A 571 -5.37 4.22 0.58
N ASN A 572 -6.10 4.08 -0.53
CA ASN A 572 -6.03 5.04 -1.63
C ASN A 572 -6.64 6.39 -1.23
N LEU A 573 -7.69 6.40 -0.41
CA LEU A 573 -8.27 7.60 0.17
C LEU A 573 -7.22 8.38 0.98
N LEU A 574 -6.47 7.71 1.86
CA LEU A 574 -5.38 8.34 2.63
C LEU A 574 -4.24 8.83 1.72
N ASN A 575 -3.87 8.07 0.69
CA ASN A 575 -2.80 8.45 -0.24
C ASN A 575 -3.19 9.64 -1.15
N VAL A 576 -4.49 9.91 -1.33
CA VAL A 576 -4.99 11.01 -2.16
C VAL A 576 -5.29 12.26 -1.32
N MET A 577 -6.05 12.10 -0.24
CA MET A 577 -6.42 13.20 0.67
C MET A 577 -5.22 13.63 1.54
N GLY A 578 -4.43 12.65 1.95
CA GLY A 578 -3.43 12.79 2.99
C GLY A 578 -4.05 12.70 4.39
N GLU A 579 -3.30 12.08 5.30
CA GLU A 579 -3.75 11.86 6.67
C GLU A 579 -4.12 13.16 7.40
N ASP A 580 -3.34 14.23 7.22
CA ASP A 580 -3.61 15.55 7.83
C ASP A 580 -5.01 16.08 7.49
N PHE A 581 -5.47 15.89 6.25
CA PHE A 581 -6.82 16.30 5.86
C PHE A 581 -7.86 15.29 6.31
N PHE A 582 -7.58 13.99 6.20
CA PHE A 582 -8.52 12.94 6.63
C PHE A 582 -8.84 13.02 8.12
N LEU A 583 -7.85 13.41 8.94
CA LEU A 583 -8.00 13.58 10.39
C LEU A 583 -8.24 15.03 10.79
N ALA A 584 -8.49 15.94 9.84
CA ALA A 584 -8.75 17.34 10.12
C ALA A 584 -9.85 17.58 11.17
N PRO A 585 -10.93 16.78 11.29
CA PRO A 585 -11.96 16.96 12.32
C PRO A 585 -11.48 16.93 13.78
N PHE A 586 -10.26 16.42 14.04
CA PHE A 586 -9.66 16.33 15.37
C PHE A 586 -8.76 17.52 15.67
N SER A 587 -8.73 17.94 16.94
CA SER A 587 -7.86 19.04 17.36
C SER A 587 -6.39 18.61 17.42
N ARG A 588 -5.48 19.57 17.22
CA ARG A 588 -4.04 19.31 17.22
C ARG A 588 -3.58 18.69 18.55
N GLY A 589 -2.84 17.59 18.50
CA GLY A 589 -2.37 16.91 19.72
C GLY A 589 -3.43 16.00 20.37
N GLU A 590 -4.67 15.98 19.87
CA GLU A 590 -5.74 15.17 20.45
C GLU A 590 -5.51 13.67 20.23
N LEU A 591 -5.16 13.29 19.00
CA LEU A 591 -4.97 11.90 18.61
C LEU A 591 -3.61 11.32 19.04
N GLU A 592 -2.64 12.18 19.35
CA GLU A 592 -1.31 11.82 19.84
C GLU A 592 -1.32 11.41 21.31
N LYS A 593 -2.38 11.73 22.07
CA LYS A 593 -2.55 11.28 23.45
C LYS A 593 -2.61 9.75 23.50
N GLU A 594 -2.04 9.17 24.56
CA GLU A 594 -2.10 7.73 24.80
C GLU A 594 -3.46 7.33 25.34
N PHE A 595 -4.08 6.32 24.71
CA PHE A 595 -5.25 5.64 25.24
C PHE A 595 -4.86 4.59 26.31
N VAL A 596 -3.76 3.88 26.02
CA VAL A 596 -3.02 2.99 26.93
C VAL A 596 -1.51 3.12 26.61
N PRO A 597 -0.59 2.73 27.52
CA PRO A 597 0.85 2.92 27.31
C PRO A 597 1.34 2.36 25.96
N GLY A 598 1.93 3.21 25.12
CA GLY A 598 2.44 2.86 23.79
C GLY A 598 1.38 2.72 22.68
N VAL A 599 0.11 3.04 22.94
CA VAL A 599 -0.98 3.07 21.94
C VAL A 599 -1.70 4.42 22.03
N SER A 600 -1.55 5.23 20.97
CA SER A 600 -2.22 6.52 20.85
C SER A 600 -3.69 6.40 20.43
N TYR A 601 -4.48 7.45 20.60
CA TYR A 601 -5.83 7.51 20.05
C TYR A 601 -5.85 7.42 18.52
N ARG A 602 -4.81 7.92 17.82
CA ARG A 602 -4.60 7.67 16.39
C ARG A 602 -4.48 6.18 16.08
N ASP A 603 -3.65 5.47 16.85
CA ASP A 603 -3.44 4.02 16.68
C ASP A 603 -4.75 3.25 16.94
N LEU A 604 -5.51 3.66 17.96
CA LEU A 604 -6.83 3.11 18.27
C LEU A 604 -7.85 3.36 17.16
N LEU A 605 -7.90 4.56 16.58
CA LEU A 605 -8.79 4.91 15.47
C LEU A 605 -8.60 3.94 14.29
N TYR A 606 -7.35 3.76 13.85
CA TYR A 606 -7.05 2.86 12.74
C TYR A 606 -7.27 1.40 13.10
N PHE A 607 -6.97 1.00 14.34
CA PHE A 607 -7.25 -0.34 14.82
C PHE A 607 -8.75 -0.67 14.71
N ILE A 608 -9.63 0.19 15.24
CA ILE A 608 -11.08 -0.01 15.19
C ILE A 608 -11.57 -0.03 13.74
N LEU A 609 -11.09 0.90 12.90
CA LEU A 609 -11.46 0.95 11.49
C LEU A 609 -11.09 -0.37 10.77
N ILE A 610 -9.86 -0.85 10.92
CA ILE A 610 -9.41 -2.09 10.28
C ILE A 610 -10.24 -3.30 10.75
N VAL A 611 -10.52 -3.40 12.06
CA VAL A 611 -11.38 -4.46 12.58
C VAL A 611 -12.78 -4.35 11.97
N ALA A 612 -13.38 -3.17 12.00
CA ALA A 612 -14.73 -2.93 11.48
C ALA A 612 -14.87 -3.26 9.98
N LEU A 613 -13.90 -2.86 9.15
CA LEU A 613 -13.87 -3.19 7.72
C LEU A 613 -13.86 -4.72 7.45
N ASN A 614 -13.39 -5.51 8.41
CA ASN A 614 -13.34 -6.98 8.28
C ASN A 614 -14.51 -7.70 8.96
N VAL A 615 -15.20 -7.09 9.92
CA VAL A 615 -16.22 -7.77 10.72
C VAL A 615 -17.64 -7.22 10.56
N HIS A 616 -17.82 -6.00 10.05
CA HIS A 616 -19.13 -5.31 10.04
C HIS A 616 -20.24 -6.11 9.34
N ASP A 617 -19.90 -6.92 8.34
CA ASP A 617 -20.83 -7.68 7.52
C ASP A 617 -20.94 -9.17 7.88
N LEU A 618 -20.20 -9.62 8.92
CA LEU A 618 -20.23 -11.02 9.38
C LEU A 618 -21.57 -11.45 9.97
N GLY A 619 -22.51 -10.54 10.20
CA GLY A 619 -23.86 -10.88 10.63
C GLY A 619 -24.61 -11.80 9.66
N HIS A 620 -24.20 -11.86 8.40
CA HIS A 620 -24.73 -12.83 7.42
C HIS A 620 -24.55 -14.29 7.80
N VAL A 621 -23.60 -14.61 8.69
CA VAL A 621 -23.35 -15.99 9.14
C VAL A 621 -23.99 -16.31 10.49
N TYR A 622 -24.67 -15.35 11.12
CA TYR A 622 -25.27 -15.52 12.44
C TYR A 622 -26.79 -15.76 12.32
N PRO A 623 -27.29 -16.98 12.60
CA PRO A 623 -28.65 -17.39 12.25
C PRO A 623 -29.73 -16.98 13.25
N LYS A 624 -29.35 -16.33 14.36
CA LYS A 624 -30.22 -16.12 15.51
C LYS A 624 -30.31 -14.66 15.87
N PHE A 625 -31.52 -14.17 16.07
CA PHE A 625 -31.76 -12.84 16.61
C PHE A 625 -32.61 -12.92 17.87
N VAL A 626 -32.25 -12.14 18.90
CA VAL A 626 -33.01 -12.03 20.15
C VAL A 626 -33.40 -10.58 20.35
N THR A 627 -34.70 -10.32 20.42
CA THR A 627 -35.25 -8.96 20.64
C THR A 627 -35.05 -8.52 22.10
N PRO A 628 -35.12 -7.20 22.39
CA PRO A 628 -35.18 -6.69 23.75
C PRO A 628 -36.34 -7.28 24.59
N SER A 629 -37.48 -7.58 23.98
CA SER A 629 -38.60 -8.28 24.64
C SER A 629 -38.32 -9.76 24.97
N GLY A 630 -37.18 -10.32 24.53
CA GLY A 630 -36.79 -11.70 24.78
C GLY A 630 -37.39 -12.72 23.80
N LEU A 631 -37.94 -12.25 22.67
CA LEU A 631 -38.38 -13.12 21.57
C LEU A 631 -37.17 -13.60 20.78
N ILE A 632 -37.18 -14.87 20.41
CA ILE A 632 -36.08 -15.51 19.69
C ILE A 632 -36.54 -15.83 18.27
N PHE A 633 -35.84 -15.27 17.29
CA PHE A 633 -36.03 -15.54 15.87
C PHE A 633 -34.88 -16.43 15.36
N HIS A 634 -35.25 -17.54 14.71
CA HIS A 634 -34.35 -18.28 13.85
C HIS A 634 -34.53 -17.77 12.43
N LEU A 635 -33.46 -17.19 11.89
CA LEU A 635 -33.47 -16.52 10.59
C LEU A 635 -32.94 -17.42 9.46
N ASP A 636 -32.58 -18.66 9.79
CA ASP A 636 -32.27 -19.72 8.82
C ASP A 636 -33.48 -19.93 7.90
N GLY A 637 -33.40 -19.45 6.65
CA GLY A 637 -34.49 -19.48 5.67
C GLY A 637 -35.25 -18.17 5.50
N LEU A 638 -34.82 -17.07 6.14
CA LEU A 638 -35.32 -15.71 5.94
C LEU A 638 -34.21 -14.78 5.42
N PRO A 639 -33.69 -15.00 4.20
CA PRO A 639 -32.57 -14.23 3.66
C PRO A 639 -32.84 -12.72 3.58
N SER A 640 -34.09 -12.28 3.39
CA SER A 640 -34.42 -10.85 3.42
C SER A 640 -34.19 -10.25 4.81
N ALA A 641 -34.59 -10.97 5.86
CA ALA A 641 -34.37 -10.54 7.24
C ALA A 641 -32.88 -10.55 7.62
N ILE A 642 -32.12 -11.57 7.20
CA ILE A 642 -30.65 -11.59 7.39
C ILE A 642 -30.00 -10.38 6.72
N ARG A 643 -30.35 -10.09 5.47
CA ARG A 643 -29.85 -8.91 4.73
C ARG A 643 -30.17 -7.61 5.46
N ASP A 644 -31.37 -7.47 6.01
CA ASP A 644 -31.79 -6.22 6.65
C ASP A 644 -31.21 -6.07 8.07
N LEU A 645 -30.93 -7.19 8.76
CA LEU A 645 -30.42 -7.25 10.14
C LEU A 645 -28.91 -7.47 10.29
N HIS A 646 -28.15 -7.68 9.21
CA HIS A 646 -26.73 -8.07 9.29
C HIS A 646 -25.89 -7.20 10.23
N SER A 647 -26.07 -5.88 10.26
CA SER A 647 -25.32 -5.01 11.19
C SER A 647 -25.60 -5.33 12.67
N GLU A 648 -26.84 -5.69 13.01
CA GLU A 648 -27.22 -6.11 14.36
C GLU A 648 -26.81 -7.55 14.66
N LEU A 649 -26.88 -8.43 13.66
CA LEU A 649 -26.40 -9.80 13.77
C LEU A 649 -24.88 -9.84 13.98
N THR A 650 -24.13 -8.92 13.38
CA THR A 650 -22.69 -8.72 13.66
C THR A 650 -22.47 -8.39 15.12
N VAL A 651 -23.27 -7.48 15.69
CA VAL A 651 -23.18 -7.14 17.13
C VAL A 651 -23.44 -8.38 17.99
N LYS A 652 -24.47 -9.17 17.66
CA LYS A 652 -24.79 -10.41 18.38
C LYS A 652 -23.71 -11.47 18.24
N LEU A 653 -23.09 -11.57 17.06
CA LEU A 653 -21.95 -12.46 16.83
C LEU A 653 -20.73 -12.05 17.67
N ILE A 654 -20.47 -10.75 17.84
CA ILE A 654 -19.40 -10.26 18.73
C ILE A 654 -19.70 -10.61 20.20
N GLU A 655 -20.95 -10.47 20.63
CA GLU A 655 -21.38 -10.78 22.00
C GLU A 655 -21.32 -12.29 22.33
N ASP A 656 -21.39 -13.17 21.31
CA ASP A 656 -21.38 -14.61 21.47
C ASP A 656 -19.96 -15.15 21.74
N ARG A 657 -19.68 -15.42 23.01
CA ARG A 657 -18.39 -15.95 23.48
C ARG A 657 -18.06 -17.34 22.96
N ASN A 658 -19.02 -18.09 22.39
CA ASN A 658 -18.72 -19.37 21.73
C ASN A 658 -17.97 -19.16 20.40
N TYR A 659 -18.26 -18.04 19.72
CA TYR A 659 -17.56 -17.66 18.50
C TYR A 659 -16.26 -16.92 18.81
N ASP A 660 -16.26 -16.06 19.84
CA ASP A 660 -15.14 -15.20 20.26
C ASP A 660 -14.40 -14.59 19.05
N ILE A 661 -15.16 -13.85 18.22
CA ILE A 661 -14.62 -13.37 16.93
C ILE A 661 -13.51 -12.33 17.11
N LEU A 662 -13.43 -11.69 18.28
CA LEU A 662 -12.41 -10.71 18.62
C LEU A 662 -11.26 -11.29 19.46
N GLY A 663 -11.24 -12.60 19.74
CA GLY A 663 -10.19 -13.20 20.58
C GLY A 663 -9.98 -12.43 21.89
N PHE A 664 -11.07 -12.16 22.60
CA PHE A 664 -11.15 -11.13 23.63
C PHE A 664 -10.19 -11.44 24.79
N GLU A 665 -10.37 -12.60 25.42
CA GLU A 665 -9.46 -13.14 26.43
C GLU A 665 -8.45 -14.12 25.82
N THR A 666 -8.87 -14.91 24.84
CA THR A 666 -8.05 -15.94 24.19
C THR A 666 -7.55 -15.44 22.86
N ALA A 667 -6.23 -15.43 22.66
CA ALA A 667 -5.65 -14.99 21.40
C ALA A 667 -6.04 -15.92 20.24
N PHE A 668 -5.99 -15.40 19.01
CA PHE A 668 -6.23 -16.18 17.80
C PHE A 668 -5.24 -17.34 17.60
N ARG A 669 -4.07 -17.29 18.25
CA ARG A 669 -3.01 -18.31 18.19
C ARG A 669 -2.05 -18.19 19.38
N ASP A 670 -1.40 -19.30 19.72
CA ASP A 670 -0.23 -19.32 20.60
C ASP A 670 0.84 -18.31 20.14
N ASN A 671 1.36 -17.52 21.09
CA ASN A 671 2.33 -16.43 20.89
C ASN A 671 1.80 -15.16 20.19
N VAL A 672 0.50 -15.05 19.94
CA VAL A 672 -0.16 -13.79 19.56
C VAL A 672 -0.83 -13.21 20.81
N PRO A 673 -0.81 -11.89 21.04
CA PRO A 673 -1.51 -11.30 22.17
C PRO A 673 -3.03 -11.26 21.96
N SER A 674 -3.81 -11.44 23.03
CA SER A 674 -5.27 -11.25 23.02
C SER A 674 -5.65 -9.77 23.13
N LEU A 675 -6.92 -9.45 22.89
CA LEU A 675 -7.40 -8.06 22.99
C LEU A 675 -7.18 -7.48 24.39
N VAL A 676 -7.46 -8.26 25.44
CA VAL A 676 -7.21 -7.89 26.84
C VAL A 676 -5.74 -7.59 27.11
N TYR A 677 -4.82 -8.35 26.51
CA TYR A 677 -3.39 -8.11 26.68
C TYR A 677 -2.96 -6.79 26.01
N ILE A 678 -3.37 -6.58 24.76
CA ILE A 678 -3.01 -5.39 23.97
C ILE A 678 -3.45 -4.10 24.66
N PHE A 679 -4.67 -4.09 25.21
CA PHE A 679 -5.25 -2.91 25.84
C PHE A 679 -5.06 -2.86 27.37
N ASN A 680 -4.06 -3.59 27.89
CA ASN A 680 -3.62 -3.53 29.28
C ASN A 680 -4.75 -3.80 30.30
N GLY A 681 -5.58 -4.80 30.03
CA GLY A 681 -6.63 -5.26 30.94
C GLY A 681 -8.04 -5.23 30.36
N ARG A 682 -8.95 -5.86 31.10
CA ARG A 682 -10.34 -6.10 30.67
C ARG A 682 -11.15 -4.82 30.51
N GLU A 683 -10.95 -3.83 31.37
CA GLU A 683 -11.71 -2.57 31.34
C GLU A 683 -11.55 -1.83 30.01
N LYS A 684 -10.30 -1.55 29.63
CA LYS A 684 -9.98 -0.87 28.37
C LYS A 684 -10.33 -1.73 27.15
N ALA A 685 -10.06 -3.04 27.20
CA ALA A 685 -10.46 -3.94 26.10
C ALA A 685 -11.99 -3.98 25.90
N SER A 686 -12.79 -3.96 26.97
CA SER A 686 -14.25 -3.91 26.88
C SER A 686 -14.75 -2.60 26.25
N LEU A 687 -14.08 -1.46 26.51
CA LEU A 687 -14.40 -0.21 25.81
C LEU A 687 -14.12 -0.32 24.30
N VAL A 688 -13.02 -0.97 23.90
CA VAL A 688 -12.70 -1.19 22.49
C VAL A 688 -13.68 -2.15 21.82
N GLU A 689 -14.04 -3.25 22.49
CA GLU A 689 -15.09 -4.17 22.02
C GLU A 689 -16.42 -3.45 21.81
N GLU A 690 -16.83 -2.60 22.78
CA GLU A 690 -18.05 -1.81 22.67
C GLU A 690 -17.98 -0.79 21.52
N ALA A 691 -16.82 -0.14 21.33
CA ALA A 691 -16.61 0.79 20.22
C ALA A 691 -16.76 0.08 18.86
N ILE A 692 -16.17 -1.11 18.70
CA ILE A 692 -16.31 -1.92 17.47
C ILE A 692 -17.78 -2.27 17.22
N LYS A 693 -18.52 -2.73 18.25
CA LYS A 693 -19.95 -3.04 18.11
C LYS A 693 -20.77 -1.84 17.66
N VAL A 694 -20.53 -0.66 18.24
CA VAL A 694 -21.25 0.57 17.87
C VAL A 694 -20.91 1.01 16.44
N VAL A 695 -19.63 0.97 16.05
CA VAL A 695 -19.21 1.27 14.66
C VAL A 695 -19.86 0.31 13.66
N CYS A 696 -19.82 -1.00 13.92
CA CYS A 696 -20.44 -2.00 13.06
C CYS A 696 -21.96 -1.90 13.01
N ARG A 697 -22.65 -1.51 14.09
CA ARG A 697 -24.10 -1.32 14.09
C ARG A 697 -24.54 -0.19 13.16
N TYR A 698 -23.88 0.96 13.28
CA TYR A 698 -24.33 2.22 12.68
C TYR A 698 -23.79 2.47 11.26
N HIS A 699 -23.05 1.54 10.66
CA HIS A 699 -22.58 1.68 9.29
C HIS A 699 -23.73 1.68 8.26
N ARG A 700 -24.90 1.10 8.59
CA ARG A 700 -25.97 0.87 7.61
C ARG A 700 -26.83 2.11 7.35
N GLY A 701 -27.38 2.20 6.13
CA GLY A 701 -28.23 3.30 5.65
C GLY A 701 -29.38 3.71 6.60
N TYR A 702 -30.10 2.74 7.18
CA TYR A 702 -31.25 2.99 8.07
C TYR A 702 -30.84 3.57 9.43
N ALA A 703 -29.61 3.29 9.88
CA ALA A 703 -29.06 3.81 11.11
C ALA A 703 -28.51 5.22 10.85
N LEU A 704 -29.10 6.21 11.52
CA LEU A 704 -28.76 7.61 11.34
C LEU A 704 -27.76 8.05 12.43
N VAL A 705 -26.81 8.90 12.05
CA VAL A 705 -25.72 9.31 12.94
C VAL A 705 -26.21 10.35 13.95
N ASP A 706 -26.78 11.44 13.45
CA ASP A 706 -27.12 12.62 14.25
C ASP A 706 -28.60 12.70 14.65
N GLU A 707 -29.45 11.91 14.00
CA GLU A 707 -30.89 11.94 14.19
C GLU A 707 -31.39 10.54 14.55
N PRO A 708 -32.47 10.42 15.33
CA PRO A 708 -33.12 9.14 15.52
C PRO A 708 -33.71 8.66 14.20
N ILE A 709 -33.84 7.34 14.06
CA ILE A 709 -34.40 6.73 12.87
C ILE A 709 -35.85 7.20 12.70
N LYS A 710 -36.13 7.91 11.59
CA LYS A 710 -37.48 8.37 11.23
C LYS A 710 -38.28 7.34 10.44
N SER A 711 -37.63 6.26 9.98
CA SER A 711 -38.25 5.20 9.18
C SER A 711 -39.21 4.36 10.02
N GLU A 712 -40.46 4.23 9.57
CA GLU A 712 -41.42 3.24 10.09
C GLU A 712 -41.26 1.85 9.42
N SER A 713 -40.12 1.58 8.81
CA SER A 713 -39.86 0.32 8.10
C SER A 713 -40.20 -0.89 8.95
N GLU A 714 -40.94 -1.82 8.36
CA GLU A 714 -41.57 -2.95 9.05
C GLU A 714 -40.56 -3.77 9.87
N PHE A 715 -39.38 -4.05 9.32
CA PHE A 715 -38.36 -4.85 10.01
C PHE A 715 -37.86 -4.19 11.32
N ILE A 716 -37.74 -2.86 11.38
CA ILE A 716 -37.31 -2.15 12.61
C ILE A 716 -38.30 -2.39 13.74
N ARG A 717 -39.60 -2.31 13.43
CA ARG A 717 -40.70 -2.53 14.37
C ARG A 717 -40.81 -4.01 14.76
N ILE A 718 -40.69 -4.91 13.79
CA ILE A 718 -40.75 -6.36 14.01
C ILE A 718 -39.63 -6.82 14.95
N PHE A 719 -38.41 -6.38 14.72
CA PHE A 719 -37.24 -6.82 15.47
C PHE A 719 -36.90 -5.93 16.67
N GLU A 720 -37.68 -4.88 16.94
CA GLU A 720 -37.47 -3.97 18.10
C GLU A 720 -36.07 -3.37 18.11
N LEU A 721 -35.61 -2.91 16.95
CA LEU A 721 -34.28 -2.34 16.82
C LEU A 721 -34.19 -1.00 17.57
N ASP A 722 -33.00 -0.69 18.08
CA ASP A 722 -32.74 0.58 18.75
C ASP A 722 -32.78 1.71 17.71
N THR A 723 -33.74 2.63 17.85
CA THR A 723 -33.96 3.74 16.91
C THR A 723 -33.23 5.02 17.29
N ARG A 724 -32.46 5.01 18.39
CA ARG A 724 -31.67 6.15 18.83
C ARG A 724 -30.54 6.46 17.85
N SER A 725 -30.15 7.73 17.81
CA SER A 725 -29.03 8.18 16.98
C SER A 725 -27.70 7.61 17.47
N ALA A 726 -26.70 7.50 16.59
CA ALA A 726 -25.36 7.11 17.00
C ALA A 726 -24.79 8.05 18.07
N VAL A 727 -25.04 9.36 17.93
CA VAL A 727 -24.60 10.39 18.88
C VAL A 727 -25.12 10.10 20.30
N ASP A 728 -26.41 9.77 20.44
CA ASP A 728 -27.01 9.48 21.75
C ASP A 728 -26.38 8.25 22.41
N ILE A 729 -26.20 7.16 21.64
CA ILE A 729 -25.56 5.93 22.12
C ILE A 729 -24.11 6.16 22.52
N VAL A 730 -23.36 6.90 21.71
CA VAL A 730 -21.95 7.17 21.95
C VAL A 730 -21.77 8.02 23.19
N ASN A 731 -22.58 9.06 23.36
CA ASN A 731 -22.55 9.92 24.54
C ASN A 731 -22.89 9.15 25.83
N GLU A 732 -23.83 8.20 25.77
CA GLU A 732 -24.20 7.34 26.90
C GLU A 732 -23.08 6.36 27.25
N LYS A 733 -22.60 5.57 26.27
CA LYS A 733 -21.69 4.44 26.51
C LYS A 733 -20.25 4.86 26.77
N PHE A 734 -19.84 6.04 26.29
CA PHE A 734 -18.46 6.52 26.38
C PHE A 734 -18.36 7.88 27.08
N ALA A 735 -19.30 8.21 27.98
CA ALA A 735 -19.41 9.50 28.68
C ALA A 735 -18.10 10.02 29.31
N GLY A 736 -17.17 9.11 29.69
CA GLY A 736 -15.89 9.46 30.31
C GLY A 736 -14.74 9.78 29.35
N ASP A 737 -14.93 9.69 28.03
CA ASP A 737 -13.86 9.87 27.04
C ASP A 737 -14.36 10.59 25.77
N GLU A 738 -14.29 11.92 25.77
CA GLU A 738 -14.72 12.76 24.63
C GLU A 738 -13.93 12.49 23.34
N THR A 739 -12.64 12.12 23.46
CA THR A 739 -11.81 11.83 22.28
C THR A 739 -12.27 10.53 21.63
N LEU A 740 -12.52 9.49 22.43
CA LEU A 740 -13.08 8.23 21.95
C LEU A 740 -14.48 8.40 21.34
N GLN A 741 -15.35 9.22 21.94
CA GLN A 741 -16.66 9.54 21.38
C GLN A 741 -16.55 10.10 19.96
N LYS A 742 -15.68 11.11 19.76
CA LYS A 742 -15.43 11.69 18.43
C LYS A 742 -14.87 10.66 17.46
N ILE A 743 -13.94 9.82 17.88
CA ILE A 743 -13.37 8.75 17.05
C ILE A 743 -14.47 7.80 16.57
N ILE A 744 -15.34 7.33 17.48
CA ILE A 744 -16.40 6.39 17.13
C ILE A 744 -17.37 7.01 16.11
N LEU A 745 -17.79 8.26 16.32
CA LEU A 745 -18.68 8.95 15.38
C LEU A 745 -18.01 9.16 14.02
N PHE A 746 -16.75 9.62 14.00
CA PHE A 746 -15.96 9.76 12.79
C PHE A 746 -15.87 8.44 12.01
N LEU A 747 -15.59 7.33 12.70
CA LEU A 747 -15.48 6.00 12.09
C LEU A 747 -16.81 5.49 11.53
N ILE A 748 -17.94 5.76 12.19
CA ILE A 748 -19.28 5.43 11.68
C ILE A 748 -19.52 6.12 10.35
N ARG A 749 -19.24 7.43 10.26
CA ARG A 749 -19.47 8.22 9.04
C ARG A 749 -18.62 7.68 7.89
N TRP A 750 -17.33 7.47 8.12
CA TRP A 750 -16.43 6.97 7.07
C TRP A 750 -16.71 5.53 6.68
N LEU A 751 -16.98 4.63 7.61
CA LEU A 751 -17.30 3.24 7.28
C LEU A 751 -18.54 3.13 6.39
N LYS A 752 -19.58 3.93 6.67
CA LYS A 752 -20.79 4.02 5.86
C LYS A 752 -20.49 4.43 4.42
N PHE A 753 -19.67 5.46 4.23
CA PHE A 753 -19.26 5.89 2.89
C PHE A 753 -18.38 4.84 2.19
N ILE A 754 -17.39 4.29 2.90
CA ILE A 754 -16.44 3.30 2.36
C ILE A 754 -17.19 2.04 1.89
N ASP A 755 -18.09 1.50 2.71
CA ASP A 755 -18.92 0.34 2.35
C ASP A 755 -19.84 0.66 1.16
N GLY A 756 -20.44 1.86 1.14
CA GLY A 756 -21.24 2.35 0.01
C GLY A 756 -20.51 2.36 -1.34
N THR A 757 -19.17 2.40 -1.34
CA THR A 757 -18.35 2.33 -2.55
C THR A 757 -18.09 0.91 -3.07
N ASP A 758 -18.47 -0.15 -2.34
CA ASP A 758 -18.29 -1.53 -2.77
C ASP A 758 -19.33 -2.00 -3.81
N VAL A 759 -19.26 -1.41 -4.99
CA VAL A 759 -20.20 -1.63 -6.10
C VAL A 759 -19.60 -2.39 -7.28
N GLN A 760 -18.40 -2.96 -7.13
CA GLN A 760 -17.57 -3.48 -8.22
C GLN A 760 -18.00 -4.87 -8.76
N ALA A 761 -17.63 -5.14 -10.02
CA ALA A 761 -18.01 -6.27 -10.88
C ALA A 761 -17.17 -7.52 -10.70
N ASP A 762 -16.18 -7.55 -9.81
CA ASP A 762 -15.31 -8.73 -9.61
C ASP A 762 -16.09 -9.99 -9.18
N ARG A 763 -17.40 -9.83 -8.95
CA ARG A 763 -18.50 -10.81 -8.82
C ARG A 763 -18.85 -11.55 -10.13
N VAL A 764 -18.35 -11.08 -11.28
CA VAL A 764 -18.55 -11.64 -12.62
C VAL A 764 -17.20 -12.04 -13.18
N VAL A 765 -16.75 -13.23 -12.79
CA VAL A 765 -15.44 -13.79 -13.18
C VAL A 765 -15.30 -13.87 -14.72
N THR A 766 -16.39 -14.22 -15.40
CA THR A 766 -16.51 -14.26 -16.87
C THR A 766 -17.96 -14.03 -17.29
N GLU A 767 -18.20 -13.71 -18.57
CA GLU A 767 -19.56 -13.66 -19.11
C GLU A 767 -20.29 -15.01 -18.93
N SER A 768 -19.59 -16.14 -19.07
CA SER A 768 -20.11 -17.48 -18.84
C SER A 768 -20.50 -17.72 -17.38
N TYR A 769 -19.66 -17.29 -16.42
CA TYR A 769 -19.98 -17.38 -14.99
C TYR A 769 -21.25 -16.61 -14.67
N HIS A 770 -21.36 -15.37 -15.13
CA HIS A 770 -22.54 -14.54 -14.89
C HIS A 770 -23.80 -15.10 -15.54
N LYS A 771 -23.73 -15.56 -16.80
CA LYS A 771 -24.85 -16.25 -17.46
C LYS A 771 -25.30 -17.47 -16.64
N ASN A 772 -24.38 -18.32 -16.21
CA ASN A 772 -24.70 -19.49 -15.40
C ASN A 772 -25.24 -19.11 -14.02
N ARG A 773 -24.72 -18.05 -13.40
CA ARG A 773 -25.19 -17.51 -12.13
C ARG A 773 -26.65 -17.10 -12.22
N ILE A 774 -27.00 -16.30 -13.23
CA ILE A 774 -28.37 -15.87 -13.49
C ILE A 774 -29.27 -17.07 -13.80
N LEU A 775 -28.85 -17.99 -14.69
CA LEU A 775 -29.59 -19.21 -15.01
C LEU A 775 -29.87 -20.05 -13.77
N ARG A 776 -28.87 -20.18 -12.88
CA ARG A 776 -28.99 -20.90 -11.63
C ARG A 776 -29.97 -20.23 -10.70
N THR A 777 -29.87 -18.91 -10.47
CA THR A 777 -30.84 -18.16 -9.65
C THR A 777 -32.26 -18.29 -10.20
N ARG A 778 -32.44 -18.20 -11.52
CA ARG A 778 -33.74 -18.42 -12.18
C ARG A 778 -34.29 -19.83 -11.93
N ASN A 779 -33.49 -20.86 -12.21
CA ASN A 779 -33.93 -22.25 -12.07
C ASN A 779 -34.20 -22.63 -10.61
N GLU A 780 -33.37 -22.16 -9.67
CA GLU A 780 -33.60 -22.32 -8.23
C GLU A 780 -34.91 -21.63 -7.80
N SER A 781 -35.18 -20.43 -8.31
CA SER A 781 -36.43 -19.73 -8.04
C SER A 781 -37.63 -20.51 -8.59
N LEU A 782 -37.57 -20.99 -9.84
CA LEU A 782 -38.62 -21.81 -10.44
C LEU A 782 -38.84 -23.12 -9.66
N HIS A 783 -37.78 -23.78 -9.19
CA HIS A 783 -37.90 -24.97 -8.38
C HIS A 783 -38.57 -24.69 -7.01
N LEU A 784 -38.25 -23.55 -6.38
CA LEU A 784 -38.95 -23.14 -5.16
C LEU A 784 -40.43 -22.84 -5.42
N ILE A 785 -40.76 -22.26 -6.58
CA ILE A 785 -42.13 -22.03 -7.03
C ILE A 785 -42.87 -23.36 -7.23
N GLU A 786 -42.27 -24.34 -7.91
CA GLU A 786 -42.84 -25.69 -8.05
C GLU A 786 -43.15 -26.31 -6.68
N ARG A 787 -42.26 -26.13 -5.69
CA ARG A 787 -42.53 -26.61 -4.33
C ARG A 787 -43.74 -25.93 -3.69
N ILE A 788 -43.95 -24.64 -3.95
CA ILE A 788 -45.17 -23.94 -3.55
C ILE A 788 -46.41 -24.50 -4.28
N GLU A 789 -46.29 -24.91 -5.54
CA GLU A 789 -47.38 -25.53 -6.31
C GLU A 789 -47.77 -26.91 -5.77
N PHE A 790 -46.78 -27.76 -5.50
CA PHE A 790 -46.97 -29.16 -5.08
C PHE A 790 -47.13 -29.34 -3.56
N CYS A 791 -46.85 -28.33 -2.74
CA CYS A 791 -47.16 -28.38 -1.32
C CYS A 791 -48.69 -28.39 -1.12
N GLU A 792 -49.26 -29.59 -0.98
CA GLU A 792 -50.65 -29.85 -0.58
C GLU A 792 -50.94 -29.48 0.89
N ASN A 793 -49.92 -29.14 1.68
CA ASN A 793 -50.09 -28.80 3.09
C ASN A 793 -50.63 -27.39 3.30
N ALA A 794 -51.95 -27.35 3.47
CA ALA A 794 -52.84 -26.28 3.90
C ALA A 794 -52.53 -25.65 5.29
N SER A 795 -51.27 -25.39 5.66
CA SER A 795 -50.93 -25.04 7.05
C SER A 795 -50.99 -23.55 7.41
N VAL A 796 -50.97 -22.62 6.45
CA VAL A 796 -51.03 -21.16 6.73
C VAL A 796 -52.21 -20.55 5.97
N ASN A 797 -53.33 -20.37 6.66
CA ASN A 797 -54.54 -19.71 6.14
C ASN A 797 -54.51 -18.22 6.52
N ASP A 798 -53.51 -17.50 6.02
CA ASP A 798 -53.30 -16.07 6.24
C ASP A 798 -53.41 -15.32 4.91
N GLU A 799 -54.15 -14.22 4.88
CA GLU A 799 -54.45 -13.47 3.65
C GLU A 799 -53.18 -12.91 2.99
N LEU A 800 -52.20 -12.43 3.78
CA LEU A 800 -50.95 -11.87 3.26
C LEU A 800 -50.12 -12.94 2.55
N ILE A 801 -50.03 -14.12 3.16
CA ILE A 801 -49.27 -15.25 2.61
C ILE A 801 -49.98 -15.87 1.39
N MET A 802 -51.30 -15.94 1.40
CA MET A 802 -52.08 -16.38 0.24
C MET A 802 -51.93 -15.41 -0.95
N ASP A 803 -51.89 -14.10 -0.68
CA ASP A 803 -51.67 -13.10 -1.73
C ASP A 803 -50.24 -13.15 -2.26
N ALA A 804 -49.23 -13.23 -1.40
CA ALA A 804 -47.84 -13.41 -1.80
C ALA A 804 -47.68 -14.67 -2.68
N ARG A 805 -48.31 -15.79 -2.30
CA ARG A 805 -48.34 -17.01 -3.09
C ARG A 805 -49.00 -16.79 -4.47
N ARG A 806 -50.12 -16.07 -4.52
CA ARG A 806 -50.81 -15.74 -5.78
C ARG A 806 -49.93 -14.92 -6.71
N ILE A 807 -49.26 -13.89 -6.20
CA ILE A 807 -48.31 -13.06 -6.96
C ILE A 807 -47.20 -13.92 -7.54
N ILE A 808 -46.62 -14.81 -6.71
CA ILE A 808 -45.55 -15.71 -7.14
C ILE A 808 -46.01 -16.62 -8.30
N LEU A 809 -47.17 -17.27 -8.15
CA LEU A 809 -47.68 -18.25 -9.12
C LEU A 809 -48.15 -17.60 -10.43
N ASN A 810 -48.80 -16.44 -10.35
CA ASN A 810 -49.41 -15.80 -11.52
C ASN A 810 -48.46 -14.84 -12.25
N GLU A 811 -47.61 -14.12 -11.51
CA GLU A 811 -46.82 -13.02 -12.06
C GLU A 811 -45.32 -13.33 -12.10
N VAL A 812 -44.74 -13.83 -11.01
CA VAL A 812 -43.29 -14.08 -10.95
C VAL A 812 -42.90 -15.25 -11.85
N LYS A 813 -43.65 -16.36 -11.80
CA LYS A 813 -43.37 -17.58 -12.59
C LYS A 813 -43.26 -17.27 -14.09
N SER A 814 -44.26 -16.58 -14.64
CA SER A 814 -44.30 -16.26 -16.08
C SER A 814 -43.14 -15.35 -16.51
N ARG A 815 -42.71 -14.42 -15.66
CA ARG A 815 -41.56 -13.53 -15.93
C ARG A 815 -40.23 -14.28 -15.88
N LEU A 816 -40.06 -15.18 -14.92
CA LEU A 816 -38.88 -16.04 -14.84
C LEU A 816 -38.81 -17.00 -16.04
N GLU A 817 -39.92 -17.56 -16.49
CA GLU A 817 -39.98 -18.42 -17.68
C GLU A 817 -39.68 -17.65 -18.97
N ALA A 818 -40.12 -16.40 -19.08
CA ALA A 818 -39.81 -15.51 -20.19
C ALA A 818 -38.34 -15.01 -20.18
N TYR A 819 -37.68 -15.02 -19.02
CA TYR A 819 -36.32 -14.54 -18.86
C TYR A 819 -35.29 -15.52 -19.43
N ASP A 820 -34.62 -15.13 -20.53
CA ASP A 820 -33.47 -15.85 -21.08
C ASP A 820 -32.21 -14.96 -21.13
N PRO A 821 -31.19 -15.25 -20.31
CA PRO A 821 -29.94 -14.48 -20.32
C PRO A 821 -29.12 -14.65 -21.61
N ARG A 822 -29.53 -15.54 -22.54
CA ARG A 822 -28.84 -15.80 -23.82
C ARG A 822 -29.38 -15.00 -25.00
N THR A 823 -30.68 -14.69 -25.01
CA THR A 823 -31.35 -14.03 -26.17
C THR A 823 -31.59 -12.53 -25.95
N LYS A 824 -31.46 -12.04 -24.71
CA LYS A 824 -31.48 -10.62 -24.29
C LYS A 824 -32.75 -9.80 -24.58
N LEU A 825 -33.72 -10.30 -25.34
CA LEU A 825 -34.97 -9.56 -25.61
C LEU A 825 -35.76 -9.34 -24.30
N ASN A 826 -36.10 -8.07 -24.00
CA ASN A 826 -36.92 -7.63 -22.86
C ASN A 826 -36.36 -7.89 -21.44
N ASN A 827 -35.09 -8.28 -21.28
CA ASN A 827 -34.54 -8.61 -19.96
C ASN A 827 -34.53 -7.44 -18.96
N ASP A 828 -34.20 -6.21 -19.38
CA ASP A 828 -34.12 -5.05 -18.46
C ASP A 828 -35.49 -4.67 -17.87
N GLU A 829 -36.56 -4.80 -18.66
CA GLU A 829 -37.95 -4.58 -18.22
C GLU A 829 -38.37 -5.68 -17.25
N LEU A 830 -38.11 -6.96 -17.59
CA LEU A 830 -38.40 -8.10 -16.72
C LEU A 830 -37.67 -8.00 -15.37
N VAL A 831 -36.40 -7.57 -15.35
CA VAL A 831 -35.64 -7.36 -14.11
C VAL A 831 -36.30 -6.28 -13.25
N SER A 832 -36.69 -5.15 -13.85
CA SER A 832 -37.36 -4.07 -13.14
C SER A 832 -38.72 -4.49 -12.56
N GLU A 833 -39.47 -5.32 -13.29
CA GLU A 833 -40.73 -5.90 -12.81
C GLU A 833 -40.50 -6.90 -11.67
N LEU A 834 -39.49 -7.77 -11.77
CA LEU A 834 -39.13 -8.73 -10.71
C LEU A 834 -38.70 -8.02 -9.43
N ASP A 835 -37.94 -6.93 -9.51
CA ASP A 835 -37.55 -6.11 -8.35
C ASP A 835 -38.77 -5.48 -7.66
N ARG A 836 -39.75 -5.01 -8.44
CA ARG A 836 -41.02 -4.49 -7.90
C ARG A 836 -41.81 -5.58 -7.18
N LEU A 837 -41.98 -6.74 -7.83
CA LEU A 837 -42.71 -7.87 -7.27
C LEU A 837 -42.02 -8.44 -6.02
N SER A 838 -40.69 -8.49 -6.01
CA SER A 838 -39.88 -8.84 -4.83
C SER A 838 -40.26 -7.99 -3.63
N SER A 839 -40.21 -6.67 -3.79
CA SER A 839 -40.49 -5.71 -2.71
C SER A 839 -41.91 -5.85 -2.18
N GLU A 840 -42.86 -6.12 -3.08
CA GLU A 840 -44.26 -6.36 -2.73
C GLU A 840 -44.48 -7.67 -1.96
N ILE A 841 -43.71 -8.72 -2.27
CA ILE A 841 -43.74 -10.00 -1.54
C ILE A 841 -43.04 -9.87 -0.18
N GLU A 842 -41.88 -9.21 -0.13
CA GLU A 842 -41.12 -8.96 1.11
C GLU A 842 -42.01 -8.26 2.15
N SER A 843 -42.75 -7.22 1.76
CA SER A 843 -43.67 -6.51 2.68
C SER A 843 -44.79 -7.42 3.24
N LYS A 844 -45.34 -8.33 2.42
CA LYS A 844 -46.35 -9.30 2.87
C LYS A 844 -45.77 -10.32 3.85
N VAL A 845 -44.53 -10.77 3.61
CA VAL A 845 -43.80 -11.65 4.53
C VAL A 845 -43.58 -10.95 5.87
N TYR A 846 -43.10 -9.71 5.87
CA TYR A 846 -42.90 -8.94 7.10
C TYR A 846 -44.21 -8.70 7.85
N GLY A 847 -45.30 -8.34 7.17
CA GLY A 847 -46.62 -8.21 7.78
C GLY A 847 -47.11 -9.50 8.46
N PHE A 848 -46.84 -10.66 7.86
CA PHE A 848 -47.12 -11.95 8.49
C PHE A 848 -46.24 -12.19 9.73
N ILE A 849 -44.92 -11.94 9.64
CA ILE A 849 -43.99 -12.10 10.77
C ILE A 849 -44.45 -11.23 11.95
N GLU A 850 -44.91 -10.01 11.69
CA GLU A 850 -45.47 -9.14 12.71
C GLU A 850 -46.73 -9.70 13.37
N THR A 851 -47.60 -10.33 12.58
CA THR A 851 -48.83 -10.98 13.08
C THR A 851 -48.49 -12.15 14.00
N VAL A 852 -47.53 -13.00 13.60
CA VAL A 852 -47.04 -14.12 14.43
C VAL A 852 -46.36 -13.59 15.69
N LYS A 853 -45.54 -12.55 15.59
CA LYS A 853 -44.91 -11.87 16.72
C LYS A 853 -45.96 -11.41 17.73
N SER A 854 -47.00 -10.71 17.28
CA SER A 854 -48.04 -10.13 18.14
C SER A 854 -48.83 -11.17 18.93
N SER A 855 -48.84 -12.42 18.48
CA SER A 855 -49.47 -13.55 19.17
C SER A 855 -48.62 -14.17 20.30
N LYS A 856 -47.36 -13.74 20.45
CA LYS A 856 -46.40 -14.29 21.43
C LYS A 856 -45.84 -13.20 22.35
N THR A 857 -45.71 -13.52 23.63
CA THR A 857 -45.16 -12.59 24.65
C THR A 857 -43.76 -12.94 25.11
N ASN A 858 -43.32 -14.20 24.98
CA ASN A 858 -41.94 -14.64 25.16
C ASN A 858 -41.65 -15.94 24.38
N GLY A 859 -40.38 -16.27 24.19
CA GLY A 859 -39.94 -17.53 23.57
C GLY A 859 -39.74 -17.46 22.07
N TYR A 860 -39.75 -18.64 21.42
CA TYR A 860 -39.44 -18.78 20.00
C TYR A 860 -40.58 -18.27 19.11
N VAL A 861 -40.26 -17.45 18.12
CA VAL A 861 -41.16 -17.12 17.02
C VAL A 861 -40.99 -18.18 15.95
N ASP A 862 -42.04 -18.95 15.70
CA ASP A 862 -42.02 -20.09 14.78
C ASP A 862 -42.55 -19.60 13.44
N ILE A 863 -41.66 -19.49 12.45
CA ILE A 863 -42.02 -19.03 11.11
C ILE A 863 -42.22 -20.27 10.23
N PRO A 864 -43.44 -20.50 9.71
CA PRO A 864 -43.74 -21.68 8.92
C PRO A 864 -42.83 -21.81 7.70
N TYR A 865 -42.47 -23.04 7.37
CA TYR A 865 -41.59 -23.34 6.24
C TYR A 865 -42.04 -22.71 4.92
N ILE A 866 -43.35 -22.66 4.66
CA ILE A 866 -43.89 -22.04 3.44
C ILE A 866 -43.55 -20.54 3.34
N VAL A 867 -43.52 -19.83 4.48
CA VAL A 867 -43.18 -18.41 4.52
C VAL A 867 -41.69 -18.21 4.27
N GLN A 868 -40.84 -19.09 4.81
CA GLN A 868 -39.40 -19.11 4.52
C GLN A 868 -39.13 -19.32 3.02
N VAL A 869 -39.87 -20.22 2.37
CA VAL A 869 -39.76 -20.44 0.91
C VAL A 869 -40.19 -19.20 0.13
N ILE A 870 -41.29 -18.54 0.52
CA ILE A 870 -41.78 -17.31 -0.11
C ILE A 870 -40.75 -16.18 0.03
N ASP A 871 -40.18 -15.97 1.22
CA ASP A 871 -39.12 -14.98 1.44
C ASP A 871 -37.87 -15.28 0.59
N THR A 872 -37.48 -16.55 0.53
CA THR A 872 -36.35 -16.99 -0.29
C THR A 872 -36.57 -16.69 -1.78
N ILE A 873 -37.80 -16.90 -2.29
CA ILE A 873 -38.14 -16.53 -3.68
C ILE A 873 -38.05 -15.03 -3.86
N ALA A 874 -38.66 -14.24 -2.96
CA ALA A 874 -38.64 -12.77 -3.02
C ALA A 874 -37.20 -12.24 -3.05
N PHE A 875 -36.35 -12.75 -2.17
CA PHE A 875 -34.94 -12.42 -2.12
C PHE A 875 -34.20 -12.79 -3.40
N LYS A 876 -34.39 -14.01 -3.94
CA LYS A 876 -33.70 -14.48 -5.15
C LYS A 876 -34.06 -13.67 -6.39
N ILE A 877 -35.33 -13.32 -6.57
CA ILE A 877 -35.75 -12.53 -7.75
C ILE A 877 -35.24 -11.08 -7.71
N LYS A 878 -34.97 -10.53 -6.51
CA LYS A 878 -34.31 -9.24 -6.31
C LYS A 878 -32.84 -9.23 -6.76
N GLN A 879 -32.20 -10.39 -6.80
CA GLN A 879 -30.77 -10.48 -7.11
C GLN A 879 -30.47 -10.19 -8.58
N PHE A 880 -31.45 -10.29 -9.48
CA PHE A 880 -31.23 -10.04 -10.89
C PHE A 880 -30.81 -8.58 -11.15
N GLY A 881 -31.51 -7.61 -10.56
CA GLY A 881 -31.14 -6.19 -10.64
C GLY A 881 -29.79 -5.91 -9.98
N HIS A 882 -29.53 -6.55 -8.84
CA HIS A 882 -28.25 -6.48 -8.14
C HIS A 882 -27.08 -6.98 -9.02
N PHE A 883 -27.22 -8.11 -9.70
CA PHE A 883 -26.17 -8.63 -10.59
C PHE A 883 -25.85 -7.70 -11.75
N GLU A 884 -26.86 -7.06 -12.35
CA GLU A 884 -26.63 -6.09 -13.44
C GLU A 884 -25.96 -4.80 -12.93
N LYS A 885 -26.31 -4.32 -11.72
CA LYS A 885 -25.62 -3.19 -11.06
C LYS A 885 -24.13 -3.46 -10.94
N HIS A 886 -23.78 -4.60 -10.33
CA HIS A 886 -22.37 -4.92 -10.06
C HIS A 886 -21.59 -5.17 -11.34
N LYS A 887 -22.15 -5.91 -12.30
CA LYS A 887 -21.52 -6.16 -13.61
C LYS A 887 -21.09 -4.89 -14.34
N ALA A 888 -21.80 -3.77 -14.16
CA ALA A 888 -21.53 -2.53 -14.87
C ALA A 888 -20.24 -1.83 -14.42
N VAL A 889 -19.74 -2.07 -13.19
CA VAL A 889 -18.65 -1.30 -12.57
C VAL A 889 -17.38 -2.13 -12.48
N ALA A 890 -16.32 -1.80 -13.23
CA ALA A 890 -15.04 -2.49 -13.06
C ALA A 890 -14.35 -2.13 -11.74
N ALA A 891 -14.30 -0.84 -11.41
CA ALA A 891 -13.59 -0.34 -10.24
C ALA A 891 -14.19 0.99 -9.75
N VAL A 892 -13.99 1.27 -8.47
CA VAL A 892 -14.28 2.55 -7.80
C VAL A 892 -13.08 2.88 -6.93
N PHE A 893 -12.48 4.05 -7.11
CA PHE A 893 -11.35 4.49 -6.30
C PHE A 893 -11.20 6.01 -6.25
N PRO A 894 -10.62 6.56 -5.17
CA PRO A 894 -10.27 7.98 -5.08
C PRO A 894 -9.15 8.32 -6.05
N THR A 895 -9.23 9.46 -6.72
CA THR A 895 -8.22 9.88 -7.71
C THR A 895 -7.54 11.18 -7.37
N PHE A 896 -8.28 12.14 -6.83
CA PHE A 896 -7.76 13.47 -6.58
C PHE A 896 -8.46 14.13 -5.37
N PHE A 897 -7.74 14.99 -4.66
CA PHE A 897 -8.27 15.79 -3.57
C PHE A 897 -7.99 17.27 -3.87
N GLU A 898 -9.07 18.00 -4.12
CA GLU A 898 -9.05 19.43 -4.37
C GLU A 898 -9.25 20.19 -3.06
N PHE A 899 -8.52 21.28 -2.88
CA PHE A 899 -8.65 22.13 -1.70
C PHE A 899 -8.39 23.58 -2.11
N ASP A 900 -9.29 24.49 -1.74
CA ASP A 900 -9.16 25.92 -1.94
C ASP A 900 -9.22 26.62 -0.58
N ASN A 901 -8.05 27.03 -0.09
CA ASN A 901 -7.91 27.69 1.20
C ASN A 901 -8.68 29.02 1.24
N SER A 902 -8.80 29.73 0.11
CA SER A 902 -9.49 31.03 0.07
C SER A 902 -11.00 30.92 0.30
N LYS A 903 -11.57 29.75 0.03
CA LYS A 903 -13.01 29.47 0.20
C LYS A 903 -13.27 28.53 1.39
N ALA A 904 -12.23 28.00 2.02
CA ALA A 904 -12.31 26.87 2.95
C ALA A 904 -13.19 25.74 2.38
N LYS A 905 -12.92 25.34 1.12
CA LYS A 905 -13.64 24.27 0.42
C LYS A 905 -12.69 23.16 0.00
N ALA A 906 -13.12 21.93 0.12
CA ALA A 906 -12.42 20.76 -0.39
C ALA A 906 -13.36 19.87 -1.20
N THR A 907 -12.82 19.17 -2.18
CA THR A 907 -13.58 18.19 -2.96
C THR A 907 -12.79 16.90 -3.09
N LEU A 908 -13.38 15.80 -2.63
CA LEU A 908 -12.88 14.46 -2.89
C LEU A 908 -13.37 14.00 -4.27
N HIS A 909 -12.44 13.73 -5.18
CA HIS A 909 -12.77 13.20 -6.51
C HIS A 909 -12.62 11.67 -6.51
N VAL A 910 -13.71 10.99 -6.86
CA VAL A 910 -13.79 9.53 -7.00
C VAL A 910 -14.12 9.19 -8.44
N VAL A 911 -13.49 8.15 -8.98
CA VAL A 911 -13.79 7.64 -10.33
C VAL A 911 -14.48 6.30 -10.25
N ILE A 912 -15.54 6.14 -11.03
CA ILE A 912 -16.19 4.86 -11.33
C ILE A 912 -15.75 4.45 -12.74
N ILE A 913 -15.03 3.33 -12.86
CA ILE A 913 -14.66 2.76 -14.16
C ILE A 913 -15.75 1.79 -14.61
N GLY A 914 -16.30 2.01 -15.80
CA GLY A 914 -17.25 1.08 -16.42
C GLY A 914 -16.58 -0.22 -16.89
N ASN A 915 -17.22 -1.36 -16.65
CA ASN A 915 -16.72 -2.66 -17.12
C ASN A 915 -16.88 -2.79 -18.65
N LYS A 916 -15.77 -3.08 -19.34
CA LYS A 916 -15.69 -3.21 -20.82
C LYS A 916 -15.91 -4.64 -21.33
N LEU A 917 -16.05 -5.63 -20.46
CA LEU A 917 -16.14 -7.06 -20.83
C LEU A 917 -17.41 -7.46 -21.62
N VAL A 918 -18.27 -6.53 -22.04
CA VAL A 918 -19.55 -6.83 -22.72
C VAL A 918 -19.71 -5.88 -23.92
N GLY A 919 -19.87 -6.46 -25.11
CA GLY A 919 -19.72 -5.80 -26.42
C GLY A 919 -20.39 -4.43 -26.61
N ASP A 920 -19.67 -3.55 -27.32
CA ASP A 920 -19.85 -2.09 -27.44
C ASP A 920 -21.07 -1.59 -28.26
N GLY A 921 -22.11 -2.40 -28.43
CA GLY A 921 -23.33 -2.02 -29.16
C GLY A 921 -24.40 -1.38 -28.28
N GLU A 922 -25.60 -1.95 -28.30
CA GLU A 922 -26.79 -1.50 -27.57
C GLU A 922 -26.61 -1.46 -26.03
N TRP A 923 -25.63 -2.19 -25.49
CA TRP A 923 -25.35 -2.26 -24.05
C TRP A 923 -24.73 -0.97 -23.46
N LYS A 924 -24.20 -0.09 -24.30
CA LYS A 924 -23.52 1.15 -23.84
C LYS A 924 -24.50 2.13 -23.16
N PHE A 925 -25.74 2.22 -23.65
CA PHE A 925 -26.75 3.13 -23.09
C PHE A 925 -27.29 2.64 -21.75
N SER A 926 -27.70 1.37 -21.66
CA SER A 926 -28.16 0.72 -20.42
C SER A 926 -27.06 0.73 -19.34
N ARG A 927 -25.80 0.43 -19.70
CA ARG A 927 -24.66 0.54 -18.78
C ARG A 927 -24.49 1.96 -18.22
N ASN A 928 -24.57 2.99 -19.06
CA ASN A 928 -24.41 4.37 -18.61
C ASN A 928 -25.52 4.78 -17.61
N GLN A 929 -26.77 4.34 -17.83
CA GLN A 929 -27.85 4.57 -16.86
C GLN A 929 -27.57 3.87 -15.52
N THR A 930 -27.09 2.63 -15.55
CA THR A 930 -26.70 1.90 -14.33
C THR A 930 -25.55 2.60 -13.60
N LEU A 931 -24.53 3.07 -14.32
CA LEU A 931 -23.42 3.83 -13.73
C LEU A 931 -23.86 5.15 -13.10
N LEU A 932 -24.86 5.83 -13.68
CA LEU A 932 -25.46 7.03 -13.08
C LEU A 932 -26.22 6.71 -11.78
N LYS A 933 -26.98 5.60 -11.75
CA LYS A 933 -27.64 5.13 -10.52
C LYS A 933 -26.63 4.77 -9.43
N VAL A 934 -25.52 4.14 -9.81
CA VAL A 934 -24.42 3.83 -8.89
C VAL A 934 -23.79 5.11 -8.33
N LYS A 935 -23.50 6.09 -9.21
CA LYS A 935 -23.01 7.40 -8.80
C LYS A 935 -23.92 8.05 -7.75
N GLN A 936 -25.23 8.13 -8.05
CA GLN A 936 -26.20 8.71 -7.13
C GLN A 936 -26.26 7.96 -5.80
N SER A 937 -26.18 6.62 -5.82
CA SER A 937 -26.14 5.81 -4.60
C SER A 937 -24.92 6.10 -3.71
N ILE A 938 -23.75 6.39 -4.29
CA ILE A 938 -22.55 6.72 -3.52
C ILE A 938 -22.65 8.14 -2.97
N GLU A 939 -23.17 9.09 -3.76
CA GLU A 939 -23.46 10.46 -3.31
C GLU A 939 -24.43 10.47 -2.13
N ASP A 940 -25.53 9.71 -2.23
CA ASP A 940 -26.51 9.57 -1.15
C ASP A 940 -25.90 9.00 0.15
N GLU A 941 -24.97 8.03 0.07
CA GLU A 941 -24.29 7.49 1.26
C GLU A 941 -23.34 8.50 1.89
N PHE A 942 -22.62 9.29 1.08
CA PHE A 942 -21.77 10.38 1.58
C PHE A 942 -22.59 11.44 2.34
N ASP A 943 -23.73 11.83 1.77
CA ASP A 943 -24.63 12.82 2.36
C ASP A 943 -25.32 12.30 3.63
N LYS A 944 -25.82 11.05 3.61
CA LYS A 944 -26.43 10.42 4.80
C LYS A 944 -25.43 10.20 5.93
N ALA A 945 -24.16 9.96 5.60
CA ALA A 945 -23.08 9.91 6.57
C ALA A 945 -22.75 11.30 7.14
N LYS A 946 -23.21 12.39 6.52
CA LYS A 946 -22.97 13.78 6.94
C LYS A 946 -21.47 14.07 7.13
N ILE A 947 -20.64 13.53 6.23
CA ILE A 947 -19.18 13.75 6.26
C ILE A 947 -18.87 15.23 6.00
N GLY A 948 -19.50 15.86 5.01
CA GLY A 948 -19.31 17.29 4.74
C GLY A 948 -19.65 18.18 5.95
N ASP A 949 -20.73 17.86 6.66
CA ASP A 949 -21.16 18.59 7.85
C ASP A 949 -20.17 18.48 9.01
N GLU A 950 -19.55 17.31 9.22
CA GLU A 950 -18.54 17.10 10.26
C GLU A 950 -17.33 18.02 10.06
N TYR A 951 -16.85 18.13 8.82
CA TYR A 951 -15.73 18.99 8.47
C TYR A 951 -16.09 20.49 8.55
N ARG A 952 -17.33 20.84 8.17
CA ARG A 952 -17.85 22.20 8.22
C ARG A 952 -18.10 22.69 9.65
N ALA A 953 -18.75 21.88 10.49
CA ALA A 953 -19.15 22.24 11.85
C ALA A 953 -17.96 22.53 12.77
N LYS A 954 -16.80 21.95 12.48
CA LYS A 954 -15.57 22.16 13.23
C LYS A 954 -14.70 23.31 12.68
N GLY A 955 -15.16 24.01 11.64
CA GLY A 955 -14.51 25.21 11.12
C GLY A 955 -13.26 24.95 10.28
N PHE A 956 -13.09 23.73 9.75
CA PHE A 956 -11.93 23.39 8.92
C PHE A 956 -12.15 23.79 7.46
N PHE A 957 -13.08 23.09 6.79
CA PHE A 957 -13.48 23.35 5.41
C PHE A 957 -14.77 22.60 5.09
N ASP A 958 -15.45 23.02 4.04
CA ASP A 958 -16.60 22.32 3.49
C ASP A 958 -16.12 21.19 2.55
N LEU A 959 -16.30 19.93 2.96
CA LEU A 959 -15.88 18.77 2.16
C LEU A 959 -17.02 18.27 1.28
N GLU A 960 -16.84 18.38 -0.02
CA GLU A 960 -17.77 17.92 -1.06
C GLU A 960 -17.25 16.64 -1.74
N LEU A 961 -18.15 15.87 -2.36
CA LEU A 961 -17.81 14.70 -3.16
C LEU A 961 -18.08 14.99 -4.64
N ASN A 962 -17.13 14.64 -5.51
CA ASN A 962 -17.32 14.65 -6.96
C ASN A 962 -17.04 13.27 -7.53
N ILE A 963 -18.01 12.70 -8.24
CA ILE A 963 -17.86 11.40 -8.89
C ILE A 963 -17.83 11.55 -10.41
N LYS A 964 -16.73 11.13 -11.02
CA LYS A 964 -16.55 11.03 -12.49
C LYS A 964 -16.77 9.58 -12.94
N ILE A 965 -17.40 9.38 -14.09
CA ILE A 965 -17.58 8.05 -14.72
C ILE A 965 -16.60 7.96 -15.89
N TRP A 966 -15.79 6.89 -15.92
CA TRP A 966 -14.79 6.62 -16.96
C TRP A 966 -15.14 5.41 -17.83
#